data_AF-A0A7X8VQU0-F1
#
_entry.id   AF-A0A7X8VQU0-F1
#
_cell.length_a   1.000
_cell.length_b   1.000
_cell.length_c   1.000
_cell.angle_alpha   90.00
_cell.angle_beta   90.00
_cell.angle_gamma   90.00
#
_symmetry.space_group_name_H-M   'P 1'
#
loop_
_entity.id
_entity.type
_entity.pdbx_description
1 polymer ?
#
loop_
_entity_poly.entity_id
_entity_poly.type
_entity_poly.pdbx_seq_one_letter_code
_entity_poly.pdbx_strand_id
1 'polypeptide(L)'
;ENAQTLLLRRQDGLQEGARVEFIPADYSQSYWLKVQAFDQDGAVPYTLTYEQEELSYEISASLKELYLSKNAQQFSLPLRLARLQPNEDPIEMRYRIVPLETSSLYFSVGVTAWQDYHWPETDEAELVFTLNVPEADDWEGSRDFQIELEAKDNCRIAQDSELIQGKIYAHTSFAPWPEQTELTLYAGIGFKLEIPVCMGNDYEFSSSGVLPAGLEITHDKDNNLVRISGVPSAQSDVRLIDLFLKENNVQTDRLLLQITVEDMAGQLGQAAAYAGYLLNAELTDYAPAGSLSLQRQAEGGFQLQLKSTEIAEKLQVSLAGWSGYDPLTKSLLLDYEGEGGHALHLRLSENGEGTGSFISARGQEQRVFFRAAVDNPLEYSGYYTVALRPPQGNVEDNYAYGWLQITVADSGEVDYSGELCDGSSFTGNSFVYEHEGEAEVAFFVPQDYDPAYKCHLGRLAGLLNIVPKSERDNPYDAYVSDCDDSSVWQRKDHAPIALQPCGSVYEKSLSLGEQSGSVNGLFQLQTKAPARTTAIAPNLLLLQEDQQQRKLRPNNAGIMAGLLGDMELSQDGLFTAQIRLLLPEDNIVSQALELRGVLTPVTSDCCSVGSDLFVAYGYYNYAGQTYSIRLAATPDEERRPEKPELLELAGQVQDFQYVFAANKVTATISSSGKYLLYHKEDSEQYFLQENNENQQLQL
;
A
#
# COMPACT_ATOMS: atom_id res chain seq x y z
N GLU A 1 11.78 10.50 -11.37
CA GLU A 1 12.37 9.79 -12.52
C GLU A 1 12.64 8.34 -12.13
N ASN A 2 11.77 7.47 -12.63
CA ASN A 2 11.90 6.02 -12.85
C ASN A 2 12.43 5.16 -11.69
N ALA A 3 11.49 4.70 -10.85
CA ALA A 3 11.64 3.53 -10.01
C ALA A 3 12.08 2.33 -10.89
N GLN A 4 13.32 1.89 -10.72
CA GLN A 4 13.82 0.68 -11.37
C GLN A 4 13.27 -0.51 -10.59
N THR A 5 12.26 -1.19 -11.12
CA THR A 5 11.85 -2.51 -10.61
C THR A 5 13.05 -3.44 -10.69
N LEU A 6 13.69 -3.70 -9.55
CA LEU A 6 14.88 -4.52 -9.48
C LEU A 6 14.48 -5.97 -9.16
N LEU A 7 14.19 -6.75 -10.20
CA LEU A 7 14.03 -8.20 -10.09
C LEU A 7 15.40 -8.83 -9.78
N LEU A 8 15.68 -9.07 -8.49
CA LEU A 8 16.91 -9.71 -8.05
C LEU A 8 16.76 -11.24 -8.08
N ARG A 9 17.23 -11.90 -9.15
CA ARG A 9 17.32 -13.36 -9.21
C ARG A 9 18.77 -13.80 -9.03
N ARG A 10 19.08 -14.48 -7.92
CA ARG A 10 20.38 -15.15 -7.71
C ARG A 10 20.28 -16.58 -8.24
N GLN A 11 21.19 -16.96 -9.14
CA GLN A 11 21.34 -18.32 -9.63
C GLN A 11 22.80 -18.76 -9.48
N ASP A 12 23.00 -19.96 -8.96
CA ASP A 12 24.34 -20.55 -8.80
C ASP A 12 24.72 -21.29 -10.10
N GLY A 13 25.87 -20.93 -10.69
CA GLY A 13 26.46 -21.62 -11.84
C GLY A 13 25.81 -21.31 -13.19
N LEU A 14 26.34 -20.30 -13.91
CA LEU A 14 25.88 -19.89 -15.25
C LEU A 14 26.62 -20.59 -16.42
N GLN A 15 27.34 -21.70 -16.18
CA GLN A 15 28.14 -22.36 -17.22
C GLN A 15 27.31 -22.85 -18.41
N GLU A 16 26.02 -23.11 -18.21
CA GLU A 16 25.09 -23.56 -19.26
C GLU A 16 24.13 -22.44 -19.74
N GLY A 17 24.35 -21.20 -19.28
CA GLY A 17 23.47 -20.05 -19.55
C GLY A 17 22.29 -19.94 -18.56
N ALA A 18 21.55 -18.83 -18.65
CA ALA A 18 20.33 -18.59 -17.86
C ALA A 18 19.31 -17.78 -18.67
N ARG A 19 18.02 -18.07 -18.48
CA ARG A 19 16.90 -17.30 -19.04
C ARG A 19 16.22 -16.52 -17.91
N VAL A 20 16.06 -15.22 -18.11
CA VAL A 20 15.29 -14.34 -17.22
C VAL A 20 14.09 -13.87 -18.01
N GLU A 21 12.90 -14.15 -17.49
CA GLU A 21 11.65 -13.63 -18.04
C GLU A 21 11.30 -12.33 -17.31
N PHE A 22 10.88 -11.33 -18.08
CA PHE A 22 10.47 -10.03 -17.57
C PHE A 22 9.16 -9.66 -18.22
N ILE A 23 8.09 -9.59 -17.41
CA ILE A 23 6.79 -9.09 -17.85
C ILE A 23 6.74 -7.62 -17.42
N PRO A 24 6.72 -6.67 -18.36
CA PRO A 24 6.63 -5.27 -18.00
C PRO A 24 5.31 -4.98 -17.30
N ALA A 25 5.38 -4.36 -16.13
CA ALA A 25 4.22 -3.83 -15.42
C ALA A 25 3.49 -2.75 -16.24
N ASP A 26 4.21 -2.06 -17.13
CA ASP A 26 3.70 -1.05 -18.06
C ASP A 26 4.45 -1.16 -19.39
N TYR A 27 3.74 -1.62 -20.43
CA TYR A 27 4.29 -1.80 -21.79
C TYR A 27 4.71 -0.48 -22.47
N SER A 28 4.36 0.68 -21.90
CA SER A 28 4.74 2.00 -22.43
C SER A 28 6.07 2.53 -21.89
N GLN A 29 6.68 1.83 -20.92
CA GLN A 29 7.92 2.28 -20.26
C GLN A 29 9.17 1.54 -20.74
N SER A 30 10.33 2.20 -20.57
CA SER A 30 11.64 1.63 -20.86
C SER A 30 12.24 0.99 -19.61
N TYR A 31 12.64 -0.28 -19.71
CA TYR A 31 13.25 -1.04 -18.60
C TYR A 31 14.75 -1.27 -18.82
N TRP A 32 15.51 -1.31 -17.73
CA TRP A 32 16.96 -1.51 -17.74
C TRP A 32 17.33 -2.82 -17.03
N LEU A 33 18.05 -3.72 -17.72
CA LEU A 33 18.56 -4.97 -17.13
C LEU A 33 20.01 -4.78 -16.66
N LYS A 34 20.28 -5.06 -15.38
CA LYS A 34 21.64 -5.13 -14.81
C LYS A 34 21.97 -6.56 -14.41
N VAL A 35 23.03 -7.12 -14.99
CA VAL A 35 23.57 -8.44 -14.62
C VAL A 35 24.87 -8.25 -13.83
N GLN A 36 24.95 -8.85 -12.65
CA GLN A 36 26.13 -8.79 -11.79
C GLN A 36 26.51 -10.21 -11.32
N ALA A 37 27.76 -10.61 -11.55
CA ALA A 37 28.32 -11.83 -11.00
C ALA A 37 28.80 -11.59 -9.56
N PHE A 38 28.52 -12.54 -8.67
CA PHE A 38 29.01 -12.55 -7.29
C PHE A 38 29.97 -13.74 -7.11
N ASP A 39 30.86 -13.67 -6.12
CA ASP A 39 31.78 -14.75 -5.76
C ASP A 39 32.75 -15.19 -6.90
N GLN A 40 33.25 -14.23 -7.69
CA GLN A 40 34.26 -14.44 -8.73
C GLN A 40 35.41 -13.43 -8.57
N ASP A 41 36.65 -13.87 -8.80
CA ASP A 41 37.86 -13.05 -8.67
C ASP A 41 38.03 -11.98 -9.79
N GLY A 42 37.06 -11.86 -10.71
CA GLY A 42 37.12 -10.91 -11.82
C GLY A 42 35.81 -10.79 -12.62
N ALA A 43 35.79 -9.84 -13.57
CA ALA A 43 34.65 -9.62 -14.46
C ALA A 43 34.45 -10.81 -15.40
N VAL A 44 33.21 -11.30 -15.51
CA VAL A 44 32.84 -12.42 -16.36
C VAL A 44 32.21 -11.89 -17.66
N PRO A 45 32.75 -12.22 -18.85
CA PRO A 45 32.10 -11.88 -20.11
C PRO A 45 30.82 -12.69 -20.29
N TYR A 46 29.74 -12.03 -20.69
CA TYR A 46 28.45 -12.67 -20.98
C TYR A 46 27.85 -12.12 -22.28
N THR A 47 26.92 -12.86 -22.88
CA THR A 47 26.11 -12.43 -24.02
C THR A 47 24.65 -12.40 -23.61
N LEU A 48 23.98 -11.27 -23.80
CA LEU A 48 22.54 -11.17 -23.63
C LEU A 48 21.86 -11.39 -24.98
N THR A 49 20.88 -12.28 -24.99
CA THR A 49 19.93 -12.42 -26.10
C THR A 49 18.56 -12.07 -25.53
N TYR A 50 17.80 -11.22 -26.21
CA TYR A 50 16.43 -10.88 -25.80
C TYR A 50 15.45 -11.26 -26.91
N GLU A 51 14.25 -11.64 -26.49
CA GLU A 51 13.11 -11.95 -27.34
C GLU A 51 11.90 -11.26 -26.71
N GLN A 52 11.06 -10.64 -27.53
CA GLN A 52 9.84 -9.95 -27.11
C GLN A 52 8.66 -10.62 -27.78
N GLU A 53 7.71 -11.09 -26.97
CA GLU A 53 6.45 -11.69 -27.42
C GLU A 53 5.29 -10.83 -26.90
N GLU A 54 4.34 -10.50 -27.78
CA GLU A 54 3.06 -9.91 -27.38
C GLU A 54 2.12 -11.05 -26.98
N LEU A 55 1.77 -11.13 -25.70
CA LEU A 55 1.03 -12.26 -25.15
C LEU A 55 -0.36 -11.84 -24.69
N SER A 56 -1.38 -12.44 -25.29
CA SER A 56 -2.77 -12.20 -24.91
C SER A 56 -3.22 -13.08 -23.75
N TYR A 57 -2.69 -14.30 -23.64
CA TYR A 57 -3.09 -15.30 -22.66
C TYR A 57 -1.90 -16.13 -22.15
N GLU A 58 -2.00 -16.59 -20.90
CA GLU A 58 -1.09 -17.57 -20.31
C GLU A 58 -1.89 -18.76 -19.76
N ILE A 59 -1.42 -19.98 -20.03
CA ILE A 59 -1.99 -21.21 -19.48
C ILE A 59 -1.04 -21.78 -18.44
N SER A 60 -1.56 -22.13 -17.27
CA SER A 60 -0.81 -22.79 -16.21
C SER A 60 -1.49 -24.09 -15.76
N ALA A 61 -0.69 -25.07 -15.39
CA ALA A 61 -1.18 -26.29 -14.75
C ALA A 61 -1.44 -26.01 -13.27
N SER A 62 -2.57 -26.48 -12.75
CA SER A 62 -2.89 -26.33 -11.32
C SER A 62 -2.06 -27.26 -10.44
N LEU A 63 -1.42 -28.28 -11.04
CA LEU A 63 -0.60 -29.29 -10.37
C LEU A 63 0.73 -29.45 -11.10
N LYS A 64 1.83 -29.48 -10.35
CA LYS A 64 3.19 -29.74 -10.87
C LYS A 64 3.56 -31.22 -10.84
N GLU A 65 2.88 -31.98 -9.99
CA GLU A 65 3.07 -33.41 -9.82
C GLU A 65 1.73 -34.14 -9.75
N LEU A 66 1.68 -35.33 -10.33
CA LEU A 66 0.52 -36.23 -10.30
C LEU A 66 0.88 -37.54 -9.61
N TYR A 67 0.07 -37.92 -8.63
CA TYR A 67 0.24 -39.13 -7.84
C TYR A 67 -0.92 -40.07 -8.15
N LEU A 68 -0.64 -41.13 -8.90
CA LEU A 68 -1.64 -42.05 -9.45
C LEU A 68 -1.47 -43.45 -8.89
N SER A 69 -2.60 -44.15 -8.80
CA SER A 69 -2.63 -45.56 -8.44
C SER A 69 -2.53 -46.42 -9.69
N LYS A 70 -1.92 -47.60 -9.59
CA LYS A 70 -1.97 -48.60 -10.67
C LYS A 70 -3.38 -49.00 -11.07
N ASN A 71 -4.36 -48.86 -10.17
CA ASN A 71 -5.75 -49.20 -10.41
C ASN A 71 -6.58 -48.03 -10.95
N ALA A 72 -5.99 -46.84 -11.09
CA ALA A 72 -6.66 -45.71 -11.71
C ALA A 72 -6.91 -46.01 -13.20
N GLN A 73 -8.16 -45.91 -13.64
CA GLN A 73 -8.53 -46.10 -15.05
C GLN A 73 -8.38 -44.81 -15.87
N GLN A 74 -8.50 -43.68 -15.19
CA GLN A 74 -8.34 -42.35 -15.76
C GLN A 74 -7.82 -41.39 -14.70
N PHE A 75 -7.20 -40.31 -15.16
CA PHE A 75 -6.79 -39.19 -14.33
C PHE A 75 -6.87 -37.91 -15.15
N SER A 76 -6.77 -36.78 -14.46
CA SER A 76 -6.88 -35.49 -15.10
C SER A 76 -5.79 -34.52 -14.65
N LEU A 77 -5.48 -33.58 -15.54
CA LEU A 77 -4.63 -32.43 -15.27
C LEU A 77 -5.49 -31.16 -15.39
N PRO A 78 -5.80 -30.49 -14.27
CA PRO A 78 -6.52 -29.22 -14.29
C PRO A 78 -5.61 -28.09 -14.75
N LEU A 79 -6.13 -27.23 -15.63
CA LEU A 79 -5.44 -26.10 -16.24
C LEU A 79 -6.21 -24.80 -15.98
N ARG A 80 -5.49 -23.68 -15.88
CA ARG A 80 -6.04 -22.33 -15.71
C ARG A 80 -5.56 -21.39 -16.80
N LEU A 81 -6.41 -20.44 -17.17
CA LEU A 81 -6.11 -19.37 -18.13
C LEU A 81 -6.00 -18.02 -17.42
N ALA A 82 -4.86 -17.37 -17.54
CA ALA A 82 -4.68 -15.96 -17.19
C ALA A 82 -4.86 -15.09 -18.44
N ARG A 83 -5.68 -14.04 -18.32
CA ARG A 83 -5.98 -13.08 -19.40
C ARG A 83 -5.06 -11.88 -19.27
N LEU A 84 -4.08 -11.74 -20.14
CA LEU A 84 -3.07 -10.68 -20.09
C LEU A 84 -3.48 -9.48 -20.95
N GLN A 85 -3.74 -9.73 -22.24
CA GLN A 85 -4.28 -8.76 -23.20
C GLN A 85 -5.32 -9.48 -24.07
N PRO A 86 -6.51 -9.77 -23.51
CA PRO A 86 -7.48 -10.64 -24.16
C PRO A 86 -7.95 -10.08 -25.52
N ASN A 87 -8.10 -10.97 -26.49
CA ASN A 87 -8.57 -10.68 -27.84
C ASN A 87 -9.66 -11.70 -28.25
N GLU A 88 -10.13 -11.65 -29.50
CA GLU A 88 -11.14 -12.61 -30.00
C GLU A 88 -10.50 -13.81 -30.74
N ASP A 89 -9.18 -13.92 -30.75
CA ASP A 89 -8.49 -14.98 -31.48
C ASP A 89 -8.54 -16.31 -30.71
N PRO A 90 -8.65 -17.45 -31.42
CA PRO A 90 -8.59 -18.79 -30.83
C PRO A 90 -7.34 -19.00 -29.96
N ILE A 91 -7.52 -19.59 -28.79
CA ILE A 91 -6.42 -20.03 -27.92
C ILE A 91 -6.16 -21.51 -28.19
N GLU A 92 -4.94 -21.86 -28.63
CA GLU A 92 -4.54 -23.25 -28.87
C GLU A 92 -3.25 -23.61 -28.12
N MET A 93 -3.26 -24.78 -27.52
CA MET A 93 -2.06 -25.41 -26.96
C MET A 93 -1.95 -26.83 -27.50
N ARG A 94 -0.83 -27.49 -27.26
CA ARG A 94 -0.67 -28.92 -27.49
C ARG A 94 -0.12 -29.61 -26.25
N TYR A 95 -0.44 -30.89 -26.10
CA TYR A 95 -0.01 -31.69 -24.98
C TYR A 95 0.38 -33.09 -25.42
N ARG A 96 1.25 -33.75 -24.65
CA ARG A 96 1.54 -35.18 -24.80
C ARG A 96 1.99 -35.79 -23.48
N ILE A 97 1.80 -37.10 -23.35
CA ILE A 97 2.44 -37.90 -22.31
C ILE A 97 3.79 -38.38 -22.83
N VAL A 98 4.85 -38.11 -22.08
CA VAL A 98 6.16 -38.70 -22.28
C VAL A 98 6.35 -39.80 -21.24
N PRO A 99 6.05 -41.06 -21.61
CA PRO A 99 6.33 -42.15 -20.69
C PRO A 99 7.83 -42.37 -20.59
N LEU A 100 8.29 -42.71 -19.38
CA LEU A 100 9.64 -43.22 -19.20
C LEU A 100 9.68 -44.71 -19.54
N GLU A 101 10.86 -45.29 -19.72
CA GLU A 101 11.01 -46.69 -20.18
C GLU A 101 10.11 -47.66 -19.40
N THR A 102 9.95 -47.42 -18.09
CA THR A 102 9.15 -48.25 -17.18
C THR A 102 7.62 -48.09 -17.32
N SER A 103 7.11 -46.96 -17.81
CA SER A 103 5.67 -46.66 -17.94
C SER A 103 5.15 -46.64 -19.39
N SER A 104 6.01 -46.91 -20.36
CA SER A 104 5.75 -46.84 -21.81
C SER A 104 4.54 -47.65 -22.31
N LEU A 105 4.19 -48.75 -21.64
CA LEU A 105 3.08 -49.63 -22.04
C LEU A 105 1.71 -49.21 -21.47
N TYR A 106 1.68 -48.21 -20.57
CA TYR A 106 0.46 -47.86 -19.83
C TYR A 106 -0.42 -46.82 -20.52
N PHE A 107 0.15 -46.14 -21.50
CA PHE A 107 -0.50 -45.06 -22.23
C PHE A 107 -0.71 -45.48 -23.68
N SER A 108 -1.84 -45.06 -24.27
CA SER A 108 -2.10 -45.34 -25.68
C SER A 108 -1.12 -44.59 -26.59
N VAL A 109 -0.76 -45.17 -27.73
CA VAL A 109 0.16 -44.54 -28.71
C VAL A 109 -0.34 -43.17 -29.19
N GLY A 110 -1.65 -42.91 -29.12
CA GLY A 110 -2.23 -41.62 -29.48
C GLY A 110 -1.79 -40.50 -28.53
N VAL A 111 -1.84 -40.73 -27.21
CA VAL A 111 -1.55 -39.68 -26.20
C VAL A 111 -0.05 -39.43 -26.01
N THR A 112 0.82 -40.27 -26.57
CA THR A 112 2.28 -40.06 -26.57
C THR A 112 2.78 -39.24 -27.76
N ALA A 113 1.91 -38.98 -28.73
CA ALA A 113 2.12 -37.97 -29.77
C ALA A 113 1.46 -36.65 -29.36
N TRP A 114 2.00 -35.53 -29.84
CA TRP A 114 1.41 -34.21 -29.64
C TRP A 114 -0.06 -34.18 -30.08
N GLN A 115 -0.93 -33.81 -29.16
CA GLN A 115 -2.36 -33.58 -29.38
C GLN A 115 -2.64 -32.09 -29.30
N ASP A 116 -3.35 -31.56 -30.29
CA ASP A 116 -3.82 -30.18 -30.25
C ASP A 116 -5.03 -30.08 -29.31
N TYR A 117 -5.05 -29.04 -28.49
CA TYR A 117 -6.14 -28.70 -27.59
C TYR A 117 -6.60 -27.27 -27.89
N HIS A 118 -7.84 -27.17 -28.33
CA HIS A 118 -8.51 -25.88 -28.52
C HIS A 118 -9.16 -25.48 -27.20
N TRP A 119 -8.75 -24.33 -26.66
CA TRP A 119 -9.20 -23.88 -25.36
C TRP A 119 -10.69 -23.48 -25.40
N PRO A 120 -11.52 -23.92 -24.44
CA PRO A 120 -12.93 -23.53 -24.35
C PRO A 120 -13.11 -22.06 -23.93
N GLU A 121 -14.30 -21.48 -24.11
CA GLU A 121 -14.65 -20.14 -23.60
C GLU A 121 -14.83 -20.13 -22.07
N THR A 122 -13.84 -20.60 -21.31
CA THR A 122 -13.81 -20.68 -19.85
C THR A 122 -12.42 -20.33 -19.31
N ASP A 123 -12.34 -19.91 -18.05
CA ASP A 123 -11.06 -19.60 -17.39
C ASP A 123 -10.34 -20.85 -16.85
N GLU A 124 -11.01 -21.99 -16.84
CA GLU A 124 -10.47 -23.28 -16.39
C GLU A 124 -10.81 -24.38 -17.40
N ALA A 125 -9.91 -25.35 -17.52
CA ALA A 125 -10.04 -26.51 -18.39
C ALA A 125 -9.42 -27.75 -17.74
N GLU A 126 -9.72 -28.93 -18.27
CA GLU A 126 -9.20 -30.19 -17.74
C GLU A 126 -8.78 -31.12 -18.89
N LEU A 127 -7.52 -31.59 -18.85
CA LEU A 127 -7.05 -32.64 -19.74
C LEU A 127 -7.28 -33.99 -19.07
N VAL A 128 -8.08 -34.86 -19.70
CA VAL A 128 -8.39 -36.19 -19.17
C VAL A 128 -7.62 -37.26 -19.94
N PHE A 129 -6.95 -38.14 -19.20
CA PHE A 129 -6.11 -39.19 -19.74
C PHE A 129 -6.59 -40.56 -19.28
N THR A 130 -6.57 -41.54 -20.17
CA THR A 130 -6.79 -42.95 -19.82
C THR A 130 -5.49 -43.60 -19.40
N LEU A 131 -5.51 -44.33 -18.28
CA LEU A 131 -4.39 -45.11 -17.78
C LEU A 131 -4.73 -46.61 -17.92
N ASN A 132 -3.86 -47.37 -18.60
CA ASN A 132 -4.06 -48.79 -18.86
C ASN A 132 -2.90 -49.61 -18.28
N VAL A 133 -2.89 -49.82 -16.98
CA VAL A 133 -1.94 -50.76 -16.35
C VAL A 133 -2.47 -52.19 -16.52
N PRO A 134 -1.72 -53.13 -17.13
CA PRO A 134 -2.15 -54.52 -17.22
C PRO A 134 -2.27 -55.14 -15.82
N GLU A 135 -3.36 -55.85 -15.53
CA GLU A 135 -3.58 -56.51 -14.23
C GLU A 135 -2.45 -57.46 -13.81
N ALA A 136 -1.74 -58.03 -14.78
CA ALA A 136 -0.63 -58.96 -14.54
C ALA A 136 0.74 -58.26 -14.37
N ASP A 137 0.83 -56.94 -14.55
CA ASP A 137 2.08 -56.20 -14.34
C ASP A 137 2.27 -55.92 -12.84
N ASP A 138 3.37 -56.43 -12.29
CA ASP A 138 3.69 -56.39 -10.87
C ASP A 138 5.05 -55.72 -10.68
N TRP A 139 5.11 -54.72 -9.81
CA TRP A 139 6.33 -53.98 -9.49
C TRP A 139 6.28 -53.46 -8.06
N GLU A 140 7.42 -52.97 -7.57
CA GLU A 140 7.52 -52.30 -6.27
C GLU A 140 7.82 -50.82 -6.47
N GLY A 141 7.28 -49.96 -5.61
CA GLY A 141 7.46 -48.52 -5.68
C GLY A 141 6.60 -47.83 -6.75
N SER A 142 7.13 -46.79 -7.38
CA SER A 142 6.46 -46.03 -8.44
C SER A 142 7.08 -46.26 -9.81
N ARG A 143 6.29 -46.04 -10.86
CA ARG A 143 6.77 -45.84 -12.23
C ARG A 143 6.42 -44.43 -12.66
N ASP A 144 7.41 -43.73 -13.21
CA ASP A 144 7.28 -42.30 -13.46
C ASP A 144 6.93 -42.05 -14.94
N PHE A 145 6.27 -40.93 -15.20
CA PHE A 145 5.94 -40.43 -16.53
C PHE A 145 5.92 -38.89 -16.48
N GLN A 146 5.84 -38.26 -17.64
CA GLN A 146 5.77 -36.81 -17.75
C GLN A 146 4.60 -36.40 -18.64
N ILE A 147 4.05 -35.23 -18.39
CA ILE A 147 3.13 -34.54 -19.31
C ILE A 147 3.82 -33.27 -19.76
N GLU A 148 4.00 -33.14 -21.06
CA GLU A 148 4.53 -31.92 -21.67
C GLU A 148 3.38 -31.09 -22.21
N LEU A 149 3.40 -29.80 -21.89
CA LEU A 149 2.50 -28.79 -22.43
C LEU A 149 3.31 -27.82 -23.29
N GLU A 150 2.76 -27.44 -24.44
CA GLU A 150 3.41 -26.48 -25.32
C GLU A 150 2.38 -25.53 -25.92
N ALA A 151 2.75 -24.25 -25.99
CA ALA A 151 1.92 -23.24 -26.62
C ALA A 151 1.87 -23.47 -28.13
N LYS A 152 0.71 -23.21 -28.75
CA LYS A 152 0.56 -23.32 -30.19
C LYS A 152 0.15 -21.99 -30.81
N ASP A 153 -0.99 -21.44 -30.41
CA ASP A 153 -1.50 -20.17 -30.93
C ASP A 153 -2.15 -19.33 -29.81
N ASN A 154 -1.91 -18.02 -29.87
CA ASN A 154 -2.51 -17.00 -28.99
C ASN A 154 -2.38 -17.27 -27.47
N CYS A 155 -1.36 -18.00 -27.03
CA CYS A 155 -1.05 -18.16 -25.62
C CYS A 155 0.43 -18.47 -25.41
N ARG A 156 0.84 -18.44 -24.14
CA ARG A 156 2.04 -19.14 -23.66
C ARG A 156 1.68 -20.17 -22.59
N ILE A 157 2.56 -21.11 -22.34
CA ILE A 157 2.51 -21.97 -21.15
C ILE A 157 3.41 -21.35 -20.09
N ALA A 158 2.94 -21.25 -18.84
CA ALA A 158 3.77 -20.81 -17.73
C ALA A 158 5.01 -21.72 -17.59
N GLN A 159 6.19 -21.13 -17.33
CA GLN A 159 7.46 -21.87 -17.35
C GLN A 159 7.46 -23.09 -16.41
N ASP A 160 6.82 -22.98 -15.25
CA ASP A 160 6.72 -24.06 -14.27
C ASP A 160 5.61 -25.08 -14.57
N SER A 161 4.94 -24.94 -15.71
CA SER A 161 3.84 -25.76 -16.21
C SER A 161 4.16 -26.45 -17.54
N GLU A 162 5.32 -26.19 -18.17
CA GLU A 162 5.73 -26.85 -19.42
C GLU A 162 5.91 -28.37 -19.24
N LEU A 163 6.30 -28.80 -18.03
CA LEU A 163 6.58 -30.20 -17.70
C LEU A 163 5.99 -30.57 -16.34
N ILE A 164 5.01 -31.47 -16.34
CA ILE A 164 4.37 -32.01 -15.14
C ILE A 164 4.92 -33.42 -14.90
N GLN A 165 5.39 -33.70 -13.69
CA GLN A 165 5.86 -35.03 -13.32
C GLN A 165 4.69 -35.90 -12.87
N GLY A 166 4.69 -37.18 -13.22
CA GLY A 166 3.67 -38.13 -12.81
C GLY A 166 4.29 -39.40 -12.26
N LYS A 167 3.67 -39.97 -11.22
CA LYS A 167 4.10 -41.21 -10.56
C LYS A 167 2.93 -42.16 -10.41
N ILE A 168 3.10 -43.41 -10.86
CA ILE A 168 2.10 -44.48 -10.73
C ILE A 168 2.59 -45.48 -9.69
N TYR A 169 1.91 -45.57 -8.56
CA TYR A 169 2.27 -46.44 -7.43
C TYR A 169 1.69 -47.85 -7.61
N ALA A 170 2.53 -48.86 -7.37
CA ALA A 170 2.13 -50.26 -7.46
C ALA A 170 1.15 -50.70 -6.37
N HIS A 171 1.26 -50.08 -5.19
CA HIS A 171 0.49 -50.42 -4.01
C HIS A 171 -0.05 -49.14 -3.40
N THR A 172 -0.96 -49.29 -2.44
CA THR A 172 -1.47 -48.16 -1.65
C THR A 172 -0.33 -47.52 -0.87
N SER A 173 -0.13 -46.22 -1.09
CA SER A 173 0.98 -45.44 -0.54
C SER A 173 0.52 -44.07 -0.08
N PHE A 174 1.21 -43.50 0.90
CA PHE A 174 1.09 -42.07 1.21
C PHE A 174 1.71 -41.31 0.04
N ALA A 175 0.99 -40.38 -0.58
CA ALA A 175 1.44 -39.72 -1.80
C ALA A 175 0.57 -38.48 -2.12
N PRO A 176 1.14 -37.26 -2.17
CA PRO A 176 2.53 -36.94 -1.87
C PRO A 176 2.90 -37.26 -0.42
N TRP A 177 4.19 -37.57 -0.19
CA TRP A 177 4.71 -37.61 1.17
C TRP A 177 4.76 -36.18 1.73
N PRO A 178 4.52 -35.99 3.04
CA PRO A 178 4.74 -34.69 3.67
C PRO A 178 6.18 -34.24 3.45
N GLU A 179 6.35 -32.96 3.10
CA GLU A 179 7.69 -32.37 2.90
C GLU A 179 8.54 -32.41 4.17
N GLN A 180 7.89 -32.35 5.35
CA GLN A 180 8.53 -32.50 6.65
C GLN A 180 7.89 -33.65 7.43
N THR A 181 8.74 -34.53 7.93
CA THR A 181 8.36 -35.61 8.86
C THR A 181 8.81 -35.34 10.29
N GLU A 182 9.68 -34.36 10.51
CA GLU A 182 10.07 -33.85 11.82
C GLU A 182 9.33 -32.54 12.07
N LEU A 183 8.40 -32.55 13.01
CA LEU A 183 7.44 -31.48 13.25
C LEU A 183 7.63 -30.93 14.66
N THR A 184 8.01 -29.66 14.77
CA THR A 184 7.96 -28.92 16.02
C THR A 184 6.68 -28.13 16.07
N LEU A 185 5.86 -28.36 17.10
CA LEU A 185 4.55 -27.72 17.30
C LEU A 185 4.56 -26.89 18.59
N TYR A 186 3.60 -25.99 18.75
CA TYR A 186 3.47 -25.18 19.97
C TYR A 186 2.24 -25.55 20.80
N ALA A 187 2.44 -25.60 22.13
CA ALA A 187 1.35 -25.80 23.07
C ALA A 187 0.32 -24.67 22.98
N GLY A 188 -0.97 -25.02 22.98
CA GLY A 188 -2.08 -24.07 22.94
C GLY A 188 -2.45 -23.54 21.55
N ILE A 189 -1.74 -23.94 20.48
CA ILE A 189 -1.99 -23.50 19.11
C ILE A 189 -2.51 -24.65 18.27
N GLY A 190 -3.51 -24.39 17.42
CA GLY A 190 -4.05 -25.39 16.50
C GLY A 190 -3.00 -25.94 15.54
N PHE A 191 -3.12 -27.22 15.20
CA PHE A 191 -2.30 -27.87 14.18
C PHE A 191 -3.17 -28.73 13.28
N LYS A 192 -2.82 -28.79 12.00
CA LYS A 192 -3.45 -29.65 11.00
C LYS A 192 -2.41 -30.08 9.97
N LEU A 193 -2.28 -31.40 9.78
CA LEU A 193 -1.53 -32.01 8.70
C LEU A 193 -2.45 -32.98 7.96
N GLU A 194 -2.50 -32.85 6.63
CA GLU A 194 -3.26 -33.69 5.73
C GLU A 194 -2.30 -34.49 4.86
N ILE A 195 -2.46 -35.82 4.87
CA ILE A 195 -1.58 -36.77 4.21
C ILE A 195 -2.43 -37.58 3.24
N PRO A 196 -2.40 -37.25 1.94
CA PRO A 196 -3.17 -37.98 0.94
C PRO A 196 -2.67 -39.41 0.78
N VAL A 197 -3.59 -40.30 0.44
CA VAL A 197 -3.32 -41.72 0.16
C VAL A 197 -3.65 -41.99 -1.30
N CYS A 198 -2.65 -42.43 -2.05
CA CYS A 198 -2.85 -42.97 -3.37
C CYS A 198 -3.34 -44.41 -3.24
N MET A 199 -4.63 -44.64 -3.47
CA MET A 199 -5.26 -45.95 -3.26
C MET A 199 -4.93 -46.92 -4.39
N GLY A 200 -4.05 -47.89 -4.12
CA GLY A 200 -3.81 -49.09 -4.92
C GLY A 200 -5.05 -49.98 -4.87
N ASN A 201 -5.05 -50.96 -3.98
CA ASN A 201 -6.22 -51.78 -3.68
C ASN A 201 -7.00 -51.25 -2.46
N ASP A 202 -8.07 -51.95 -2.09
CA ASP A 202 -8.71 -51.70 -0.79
C ASP A 202 -7.69 -51.89 0.33
N TYR A 203 -7.62 -50.91 1.23
CA TYR A 203 -6.57 -50.81 2.22
C TYR A 203 -7.12 -50.63 3.64
N GLU A 204 -6.27 -50.97 4.59
CA GLU A 204 -6.45 -50.69 6.01
C GLU A 204 -5.39 -49.68 6.46
N PHE A 205 -5.84 -48.67 7.20
CA PHE A 205 -4.99 -47.73 7.89
C PHE A 205 -4.82 -48.15 9.35
N SER A 206 -3.60 -48.05 9.87
CA SER A 206 -3.34 -48.17 11.30
C SER A 206 -2.19 -47.27 11.72
N SER A 207 -2.22 -46.80 12.97
CA SER A 207 -1.15 -46.00 13.55
C SER A 207 -0.60 -46.64 14.82
N SER A 208 0.67 -46.37 15.13
CA SER A 208 1.29 -46.75 16.41
C SER A 208 2.14 -45.61 16.98
N GLY A 209 2.37 -45.64 18.30
CA GLY A 209 2.97 -44.53 19.04
C GLY A 209 1.93 -43.79 19.88
N VAL A 210 2.40 -42.85 20.70
CA VAL A 210 1.56 -42.02 21.56
C VAL A 210 1.66 -40.59 21.06
N LEU A 211 0.57 -40.08 20.49
CA LEU A 211 0.45 -38.69 20.09
C LEU A 211 0.66 -37.75 21.29
N PRO A 212 1.20 -36.55 21.07
CA PRO A 212 1.09 -35.47 22.05
C PRO A 212 -0.36 -35.25 22.47
N ALA A 213 -0.58 -34.93 23.75
CA ALA A 213 -1.92 -34.71 24.29
C ALA A 213 -2.62 -33.56 23.56
N GLY A 214 -3.89 -33.77 23.19
CA GLY A 214 -4.70 -32.79 22.45
C GLY A 214 -4.64 -32.91 20.92
N LEU A 215 -3.77 -33.77 20.39
CA LEU A 215 -3.79 -34.18 18.98
C LEU A 215 -4.53 -35.50 18.78
N GLU A 216 -5.15 -35.64 17.61
CA GLU A 216 -5.81 -36.86 17.15
C GLU A 216 -5.41 -37.20 15.71
N ILE A 217 -5.49 -38.49 15.39
CA ILE A 217 -5.36 -39.02 14.02
C ILE A 217 -6.74 -39.48 13.57
N THR A 218 -7.18 -38.97 12.43
CA THR A 218 -8.41 -39.40 11.76
C THR A 218 -8.08 -39.94 10.37
N HIS A 219 -8.84 -40.93 9.93
CA HIS A 219 -8.72 -41.51 8.59
C HIS A 219 -10.06 -41.38 7.89
N ASP A 220 -10.05 -40.58 6.83
CA ASP A 220 -11.17 -40.42 5.91
C ASP A 220 -10.92 -41.35 4.72
N LYS A 221 -11.53 -42.53 4.78
CA LYS A 221 -11.38 -43.56 3.74
C LYS A 221 -12.05 -43.14 2.43
N ASP A 222 -13.15 -42.39 2.49
CA ASP A 222 -13.91 -42.00 1.29
C ASP A 222 -13.12 -41.00 0.44
N ASN A 223 -12.35 -40.13 1.09
CA ASN A 223 -11.47 -39.16 0.43
C ASN A 223 -10.00 -39.61 0.35
N ASN A 224 -9.69 -40.86 0.72
CA ASN A 224 -8.33 -41.41 0.78
C ASN A 224 -7.34 -40.48 1.49
N LEU A 225 -7.69 -40.02 2.70
CA LEU A 225 -6.95 -38.99 3.42
C LEU A 225 -6.72 -39.39 4.88
N VAL A 226 -5.49 -39.23 5.36
CA VAL A 226 -5.17 -39.31 6.79
C VAL A 226 -4.90 -37.90 7.30
N ARG A 227 -5.53 -37.52 8.41
CA ARG A 227 -5.39 -36.20 9.02
C ARG A 227 -4.89 -36.32 10.45
N ILE A 228 -3.87 -35.53 10.78
CA ILE A 228 -3.43 -35.30 12.16
C ILE A 228 -3.82 -33.87 12.52
N SER A 229 -4.65 -33.69 13.55
CA SER A 229 -5.14 -32.37 13.93
C SER A 229 -5.43 -32.24 15.41
N GLY A 230 -5.55 -31.00 15.90
CA GLY A 230 -5.95 -30.70 17.28
C GLY A 230 -5.17 -29.53 17.86
N VAL A 231 -5.26 -29.36 19.18
CA VAL A 231 -4.55 -28.32 19.94
C VAL A 231 -3.66 -29.01 20.97
N PRO A 232 -2.33 -29.08 20.78
CA PRO A 232 -1.43 -29.67 21.76
C PRO A 232 -1.57 -28.99 23.12
N SER A 233 -1.82 -29.74 24.19
CA SER A 233 -2.17 -29.14 25.49
C SER A 233 -0.99 -28.73 26.35
N ALA A 234 0.20 -29.31 26.11
CA ALA A 234 1.39 -29.08 26.91
C ALA A 234 2.65 -29.50 26.16
N GLN A 235 3.79 -28.94 26.59
CA GLN A 235 5.13 -29.34 26.14
C GLN A 235 5.33 -30.86 26.26
N SER A 236 6.01 -31.46 25.27
CA SER A 236 6.38 -32.86 25.31
C SER A 236 7.67 -33.14 24.55
N ASP A 237 8.48 -34.06 25.09
CA ASP A 237 9.61 -34.68 24.37
C ASP A 237 9.15 -35.30 23.03
N VAL A 238 10.11 -35.51 22.12
CA VAL A 238 9.92 -36.12 20.80
C VAL A 238 9.04 -37.38 20.88
N ARG A 239 7.94 -37.39 20.14
CA ARG A 239 7.05 -38.54 19.94
C ARG A 239 7.24 -39.11 18.55
N LEU A 240 7.49 -40.42 18.48
CA LEU A 240 7.57 -41.16 17.23
C LEU A 240 6.20 -41.76 16.92
N ILE A 241 5.63 -41.38 15.79
CA ILE A 241 4.31 -41.80 15.33
C ILE A 241 4.48 -42.53 14.01
N ASP A 242 4.19 -43.82 14.01
CA ASP A 242 4.22 -44.61 12.79
C ASP A 242 2.81 -44.71 12.21
N LEU A 243 2.69 -44.36 10.94
CA LEU A 243 1.49 -44.54 10.13
C LEU A 243 1.73 -45.68 9.14
N PHE A 244 0.79 -46.61 9.06
CA PHE A 244 0.90 -47.80 8.22
C PHE A 244 -0.30 -47.92 7.29
N LEU A 245 -0.01 -48.23 6.03
CA LEU A 245 -0.99 -48.68 5.05
C LEU A 245 -0.78 -50.18 4.82
N LYS A 246 -1.88 -50.93 4.80
CA LYS A 246 -1.87 -52.37 4.57
C LYS A 246 -2.86 -52.77 3.49
N GLU A 247 -2.45 -53.68 2.62
CA GLU A 247 -3.31 -54.37 1.69
C GLU A 247 -3.31 -55.86 2.05
N ASN A 248 -4.48 -56.48 2.18
CA ASN A 248 -4.61 -57.91 2.52
C ASN A 248 -3.78 -58.33 3.77
N ASN A 249 -3.73 -57.48 4.80
CA ASN A 249 -2.91 -57.63 6.03
C ASN A 249 -1.39 -57.56 5.83
N VAL A 250 -0.89 -57.19 4.64
CA VAL A 250 0.53 -56.96 4.37
C VAL A 250 0.78 -55.45 4.34
N GLN A 251 1.81 -54.99 5.06
CA GLN A 251 2.20 -53.58 5.05
C GLN A 251 2.76 -53.21 3.66
N THR A 252 2.14 -52.23 3.02
CA THR A 252 2.55 -51.71 1.71
C THR A 252 3.34 -50.42 1.83
N ASP A 253 3.06 -49.61 2.85
CA ASP A 253 3.77 -48.36 3.10
C ASP A 253 3.84 -48.02 4.60
N ARG A 254 4.87 -47.27 4.97
CA ARG A 254 5.12 -46.78 6.33
C ARG A 254 5.66 -45.36 6.30
N LEU A 255 4.95 -44.45 6.95
CA LEU A 255 5.39 -43.08 7.19
C LEU A 255 5.66 -42.89 8.68
N LEU A 256 6.90 -42.50 9.02
CA LEU A 256 7.30 -42.16 10.38
C LEU A 256 7.30 -40.64 10.56
N LEU A 257 6.54 -40.15 11.53
CA LEU A 257 6.54 -38.77 11.96
C LEU A 257 7.22 -38.64 13.33
N GLN A 258 8.04 -37.60 13.49
CA GLN A 258 8.62 -37.20 14.76
C GLN A 258 7.95 -35.89 15.17
N ILE A 259 7.20 -35.89 16.26
CA ILE A 259 6.45 -34.72 16.72
C ILE A 259 7.00 -34.28 18.07
N THR A 260 7.46 -33.04 18.15
CA THR A 260 7.87 -32.37 19.40
C THR A 260 6.89 -31.25 19.69
N VAL A 261 6.51 -31.08 20.95
CA VAL A 261 5.68 -29.94 21.37
C VAL A 261 6.51 -29.06 22.30
N GLU A 262 6.67 -27.81 21.92
CA GLU A 262 7.42 -26.81 22.67
C GLU A 262 6.48 -25.73 23.19
N ASP A 263 6.94 -24.99 24.20
CA ASP A 263 6.35 -23.69 24.49
C ASP A 263 6.73 -22.72 23.37
N MET A 264 5.81 -21.84 23.00
CA MET A 264 6.07 -20.84 21.97
C MET A 264 7.28 -19.99 22.34
N ALA A 265 8.28 -19.95 21.45
CA ALA A 265 9.51 -19.23 21.70
C ALA A 265 9.28 -17.70 21.67
N GLY A 266 9.78 -16.99 22.68
CA GLY A 266 9.86 -15.52 22.68
C GLY A 266 8.51 -14.79 22.77
N GLN A 267 8.41 -13.64 22.08
CA GLN A 267 7.19 -12.83 21.96
C GLN A 267 6.39 -13.11 20.67
N LEU A 268 6.76 -14.16 19.90
CA LEU A 268 6.11 -14.48 18.63
C LEU A 268 4.62 -14.65 18.82
N GLY A 269 3.80 -13.97 18.02
CA GLY A 269 2.36 -14.13 18.12
C GLY A 269 1.77 -13.62 19.44
N GLN A 270 2.54 -12.97 20.33
CA GLN A 270 2.13 -12.50 21.66
C GLN A 270 1.97 -10.97 21.76
N ALA A 271 2.26 -10.21 20.69
CA ALA A 271 2.10 -8.77 20.70
C ALA A 271 0.68 -8.33 21.10
N ALA A 272 0.60 -7.16 21.76
CA ALA A 272 -0.65 -6.57 22.23
C ALA A 272 -1.53 -6.08 21.06
N ALA A 273 -0.91 -5.67 19.96
CA ALA A 273 -1.58 -5.32 18.73
C ALA A 273 -0.72 -5.63 17.51
N TYR A 274 -1.39 -5.83 16.37
CA TYR A 274 -0.79 -5.85 15.05
C TYR A 274 -1.53 -4.84 14.17
N ALA A 275 -0.81 -4.20 13.25
CA ALA A 275 -1.38 -3.30 12.27
C ALA A 275 -0.72 -3.47 10.91
N GLY A 276 -1.40 -3.01 9.88
CA GLY A 276 -0.96 -3.20 8.51
C GLY A 276 -1.91 -2.63 7.49
N TYR A 277 -1.66 -2.97 6.24
CA TYR A 277 -2.35 -2.44 5.09
C TYR A 277 -2.64 -3.52 4.05
N LEU A 278 -3.53 -3.19 3.14
CA LEU A 278 -3.90 -4.06 2.02
C LEU A 278 -3.44 -3.43 0.71
N LEU A 279 -2.97 -4.24 -0.22
CA LEU A 279 -2.69 -3.84 -1.60
C LEU A 279 -3.59 -4.62 -2.55
N ASN A 280 -4.01 -3.99 -3.65
CA ASN A 280 -4.67 -4.71 -4.71
C ASN A 280 -3.68 -5.72 -5.32
N ALA A 281 -4.12 -6.96 -5.50
CA ALA A 281 -3.26 -8.02 -6.03
C ALA A 281 -2.80 -7.69 -7.47
N GLU A 282 -3.66 -7.00 -8.23
CA GLU A 282 -3.48 -6.71 -9.65
C GLU A 282 -2.90 -5.32 -9.97
N LEU A 283 -2.84 -4.40 -8.99
CA LEU A 283 -2.34 -3.04 -9.24
C LEU A 283 -0.84 -2.89 -8.91
N THR A 284 -0.19 -2.03 -9.68
CA THR A 284 1.22 -1.68 -9.56
C THR A 284 1.46 -0.48 -8.63
N ASP A 285 0.42 0.09 -8.02
CA ASP A 285 0.57 1.17 -7.06
C ASP A 285 0.92 0.63 -5.66
N TYR A 286 1.94 1.23 -5.03
CA TYR A 286 2.34 0.89 -3.66
C TYR A 286 1.37 1.45 -2.61
N ALA A 287 0.33 2.16 -3.04
CA ALA A 287 -0.58 2.86 -2.17
C ALA A 287 -1.66 1.93 -1.59
N PRO A 288 -1.90 1.95 -0.27
CA PRO A 288 -2.87 1.07 0.38
C PRO A 288 -4.26 1.12 -0.27
N ALA A 289 -4.82 -0.06 -0.55
CA ALA A 289 -6.20 -0.29 -0.92
C ALA A 289 -7.09 -0.66 0.29
N GLY A 290 -6.48 -0.74 1.48
CA GLY A 290 -7.15 -0.97 2.75
C GLY A 290 -6.21 -0.87 3.94
N SER A 291 -6.77 -0.98 5.14
CA SER A 291 -6.04 -1.01 6.42
C SER A 291 -6.53 -2.16 7.29
N LEU A 292 -5.63 -2.74 8.08
CA LEU A 292 -5.91 -3.82 9.02
C LEU A 292 -5.36 -3.49 10.41
N SER A 293 -6.13 -3.80 11.45
CA SER A 293 -5.66 -3.84 12.83
C SER A 293 -6.21 -5.05 13.58
N LEU A 294 -5.37 -5.65 14.42
CA LEU A 294 -5.70 -6.76 15.32
C LEU A 294 -5.31 -6.35 16.73
N GLN A 295 -6.28 -6.11 17.60
CA GLN A 295 -6.01 -5.76 18.99
C GLN A 295 -6.26 -6.94 19.92
N ARG A 296 -5.25 -7.38 20.66
CA ARG A 296 -5.38 -8.49 21.62
C ARG A 296 -6.34 -8.10 22.74
N GLN A 297 -7.29 -8.99 23.02
CA GLN A 297 -8.25 -8.87 24.11
C GLN A 297 -7.68 -9.54 25.38
N ALA A 298 -8.22 -9.16 26.55
CA ALA A 298 -7.76 -9.69 27.85
C ALA A 298 -7.89 -11.22 27.96
N GLU A 299 -8.82 -11.81 27.22
CA GLU A 299 -9.06 -13.26 27.14
C GLU A 299 -8.17 -14.00 26.13
N GLY A 300 -7.24 -13.30 25.47
CA GLY A 300 -6.25 -13.88 24.56
C GLY A 300 -6.62 -13.86 23.07
N GLY A 301 -7.89 -13.59 22.73
CA GLY A 301 -8.35 -13.41 21.36
C GLY A 301 -7.95 -12.07 20.73
N PHE A 302 -8.38 -11.82 19.50
CA PHE A 302 -8.16 -10.56 18.78
C PHE A 302 -9.47 -9.87 18.43
N GLN A 303 -9.48 -8.54 18.52
CA GLN A 303 -10.47 -7.71 17.86
C GLN A 303 -9.89 -7.25 16.51
N LEU A 304 -10.41 -7.82 15.43
CA LEU A 304 -10.08 -7.43 14.06
C LEU A 304 -10.89 -6.19 13.65
N GLN A 305 -10.20 -5.24 13.01
CA GLN A 305 -10.82 -4.20 12.18
C GLN A 305 -10.12 -4.17 10.82
N LEU A 306 -10.90 -4.22 9.74
CA LEU A 306 -10.41 -4.14 8.37
C LEU A 306 -11.27 -3.15 7.57
N LYS A 307 -10.61 -2.23 6.87
CA LYS A 307 -11.21 -1.33 5.88
C LYS A 307 -10.61 -1.65 4.52
N SER A 308 -11.40 -1.57 3.46
CA SER A 308 -10.95 -1.87 2.10
C SER A 308 -11.79 -1.10 1.08
N THR A 309 -11.23 -0.82 -0.10
CA THR A 309 -11.99 -0.33 -1.26
C THR A 309 -13.09 -1.29 -1.73
N GLU A 310 -13.01 -2.56 -1.34
CA GLU A 310 -13.92 -3.62 -1.79
C GLU A 310 -15.16 -3.81 -0.91
N ILE A 311 -15.26 -3.11 0.22
CA ILE A 311 -16.37 -3.23 1.18
C ILE A 311 -16.93 -1.86 1.57
N ALA A 312 -18.25 -1.79 1.79
CA ALA A 312 -18.95 -0.53 2.12
C ALA A 312 -18.70 -0.09 3.56
N GLU A 313 -18.70 -1.05 4.47
CA GLU A 313 -18.54 -0.85 5.90
C GLU A 313 -17.30 -1.62 6.35
N LYS A 314 -16.62 -1.10 7.38
CA LYS A 314 -15.47 -1.78 7.96
C LYS A 314 -15.88 -3.15 8.49
N LEU A 315 -15.07 -4.17 8.23
CA LEU A 315 -15.21 -5.48 8.83
C LEU A 315 -14.69 -5.41 10.27
N GLN A 316 -15.53 -5.74 11.25
CA GLN A 316 -15.16 -5.72 12.67
C GLN A 316 -15.61 -6.99 13.37
N VAL A 317 -14.66 -7.82 13.81
CA VAL A 317 -14.92 -9.19 14.27
C VAL A 317 -14.04 -9.54 15.47
N SER A 318 -14.60 -10.29 16.43
CA SER A 318 -13.82 -10.89 17.51
C SER A 318 -13.39 -12.30 17.12
N LEU A 319 -12.08 -12.57 17.19
CA LEU A 319 -11.44 -13.82 16.83
C LEU A 319 -10.85 -14.47 18.08
N ALA A 320 -10.81 -15.80 18.12
CA ALA A 320 -10.28 -16.54 19.28
C ALA A 320 -8.76 -16.41 19.45
N GLY A 321 -8.04 -15.90 18.44
CA GLY A 321 -6.59 -15.80 18.41
C GLY A 321 -6.03 -16.36 17.10
N TRP A 322 -4.78 -16.81 17.13
CA TRP A 322 -4.19 -17.59 16.04
C TRP A 322 -4.93 -18.93 15.89
N SER A 323 -5.40 -19.24 14.68
CA SER A 323 -6.15 -20.46 14.36
C SER A 323 -5.25 -21.69 14.26
N GLY A 324 -3.97 -21.51 13.90
CA GLY A 324 -3.04 -22.62 13.82
C GLY A 324 -1.57 -22.25 13.68
N TYR A 325 -0.75 -23.27 13.48
CA TYR A 325 0.69 -23.17 13.18
C TYR A 325 1.05 -24.12 12.05
N ASP A 326 1.77 -23.59 11.06
CA ASP A 326 2.36 -24.37 9.97
C ASP A 326 3.86 -24.58 10.25
N PRO A 327 4.30 -25.84 10.54
CA PRO A 327 5.69 -26.15 10.80
C PRO A 327 6.58 -26.11 9.55
N LEU A 328 6.01 -26.31 8.35
CA LEU A 328 6.76 -26.27 7.10
C LEU A 328 7.30 -24.87 6.86
N THR A 329 6.38 -23.92 6.97
CA THR A 329 6.65 -22.52 6.69
C THR A 329 6.97 -21.70 7.94
N LYS A 330 6.96 -22.37 9.11
CA LYS A 330 7.22 -21.84 10.45
C LYS A 330 6.44 -20.57 10.71
N SER A 331 5.13 -20.67 10.68
CA SER A 331 4.28 -19.48 10.79
C SER A 331 2.99 -19.76 11.52
N LEU A 332 2.55 -18.77 12.29
CA LEU A 332 1.22 -18.77 12.88
C LEU A 332 0.20 -18.39 11.81
N LEU A 333 -0.94 -19.06 11.84
CA LEU A 333 -2.04 -18.88 10.92
C LEU A 333 -3.21 -18.25 11.68
N LEU A 334 -3.90 -17.32 11.04
CA LEU A 334 -5.17 -16.79 11.48
C LEU A 334 -6.09 -16.74 10.27
N ASP A 335 -7.09 -17.60 10.30
CA ASP A 335 -8.11 -17.71 9.27
C ASP A 335 -9.44 -17.20 9.81
N TYR A 336 -10.12 -16.41 9.00
CA TYR A 336 -11.47 -15.95 9.25
C TYR A 336 -12.30 -16.12 7.98
N GLU A 337 -13.37 -16.91 8.07
CA GLU A 337 -14.41 -17.02 7.05
C GLU A 337 -15.72 -16.52 7.67
N GLY A 338 -16.20 -15.39 7.18
CA GLY A 338 -17.33 -14.66 7.76
C GLY A 338 -18.66 -14.88 7.06
N GLU A 339 -19.75 -14.65 7.78
CA GLU A 339 -21.05 -14.41 7.15
C GLU A 339 -20.95 -13.23 6.17
N GLY A 340 -21.45 -13.40 4.94
CA GLY A 340 -21.33 -12.41 3.87
C GLY A 340 -20.30 -12.75 2.79
N GLY A 341 -19.55 -13.85 2.92
CA GLY A 341 -18.65 -14.35 1.86
C GLY A 341 -17.29 -13.68 1.84
N HIS A 342 -16.92 -12.96 2.91
CA HIS A 342 -15.57 -12.43 3.10
C HIS A 342 -14.68 -13.50 3.73
N ALA A 343 -13.44 -13.58 3.26
CA ALA A 343 -12.41 -14.42 3.86
C ALA A 343 -11.15 -13.60 4.13
N LEU A 344 -10.46 -13.91 5.22
CA LEU A 344 -9.18 -13.32 5.60
C LEU A 344 -8.25 -14.44 6.04
N HIS A 345 -7.10 -14.54 5.40
CA HIS A 345 -6.05 -15.51 5.71
C HIS A 345 -4.79 -14.75 6.05
N LEU A 346 -4.33 -14.86 7.28
CA LEU A 346 -3.12 -14.21 7.76
C LEU A 346 -2.10 -15.24 8.19
N ARG A 347 -0.84 -14.92 7.92
CA ARG A 347 0.32 -15.71 8.26
C ARG A 347 1.37 -14.82 8.91
N LEU A 348 1.81 -15.17 10.11
CA LEU A 348 2.88 -14.48 10.84
C LEU A 348 4.10 -15.40 10.96
N SER A 349 5.19 -15.04 10.29
CA SER A 349 6.45 -15.78 10.37
C SER A 349 7.23 -15.50 11.66
N GLU A 350 8.21 -16.36 11.97
CA GLU A 350 9.05 -16.25 13.18
C GLU A 350 9.84 -14.94 13.29
N ASN A 351 10.12 -14.26 12.17
CA ASN A 351 10.75 -12.93 12.15
C ASN A 351 9.78 -11.77 12.45
N GLY A 352 8.50 -12.07 12.68
CA GLY A 352 7.45 -11.09 12.96
C GLY A 352 6.79 -10.47 11.72
N GLU A 353 7.11 -10.93 10.50
CA GLU A 353 6.46 -10.47 9.27
C GLU A 353 5.10 -11.12 9.11
N GLY A 354 4.08 -10.29 8.99
CA GLY A 354 2.73 -10.69 8.69
C GLY A 354 2.43 -10.52 7.20
N THR A 355 1.96 -11.57 6.57
CA THR A 355 1.47 -11.57 5.18
C THR A 355 0.12 -12.27 5.11
N GLY A 356 -0.64 -12.07 4.05
CA GLY A 356 -1.93 -12.72 3.92
C GLY A 356 -2.73 -12.27 2.71
N SER A 357 -3.98 -12.71 2.67
CA SER A 357 -4.95 -12.28 1.68
C SER A 357 -6.30 -11.98 2.33
N PHE A 358 -6.97 -10.97 1.79
CA PHE A 358 -8.37 -10.66 2.05
C PHE A 358 -9.14 -10.87 0.75
N ILE A 359 -10.17 -11.72 0.81
CA ILE A 359 -11.05 -12.01 -0.31
C ILE A 359 -12.40 -11.37 0.01
N SER A 360 -12.84 -10.43 -0.82
CA SER A 360 -14.14 -9.79 -0.66
C SER A 360 -15.28 -10.76 -1.05
N ALA A 361 -16.52 -10.42 -0.68
CA ALA A 361 -17.72 -11.17 -1.08
C ALA A 361 -17.90 -11.33 -2.61
N ARG A 362 -17.16 -10.55 -3.41
CA ARG A 362 -17.14 -10.63 -4.87
C ARG A 362 -16.04 -11.54 -5.42
N GLY A 363 -15.23 -12.15 -4.55
CA GLY A 363 -14.06 -12.95 -4.94
C GLY A 363 -12.82 -12.13 -5.29
N GLN A 364 -12.86 -10.80 -5.12
CA GLN A 364 -11.70 -9.93 -5.35
C GLN A 364 -10.70 -10.10 -4.21
N GLU A 365 -9.45 -10.41 -4.57
CA GLU A 365 -8.37 -10.66 -3.63
C GLU A 365 -7.47 -9.42 -3.46
N GLN A 366 -7.16 -9.10 -2.21
CA GLN A 366 -6.20 -8.08 -1.82
C GLN A 366 -5.13 -8.73 -0.94
N ARG A 367 -3.86 -8.40 -1.21
CA ARG A 367 -2.73 -8.85 -0.40
C ARG A 367 -2.72 -8.06 0.90
N VAL A 368 -2.43 -8.73 2.01
CA VAL A 368 -2.33 -8.14 3.34
C VAL A 368 -0.87 -8.16 3.78
N PHE A 369 -0.40 -7.04 4.31
CA PHE A 369 0.89 -6.93 5.00
C PHE A 369 0.64 -6.37 6.38
N PHE A 370 1.23 -6.97 7.42
CA PHE A 370 1.06 -6.50 8.79
C PHE A 370 2.28 -6.84 9.65
N ARG A 371 2.44 -6.10 10.75
CA ARG A 371 3.51 -6.28 11.72
C ARG A 371 2.97 -6.07 13.12
N ALA A 372 3.71 -6.55 14.13
CA ALA A 372 3.43 -6.20 15.50
C ALA A 372 3.59 -4.69 15.71
N ALA A 373 2.75 -4.09 16.55
CA ALA A 373 2.98 -2.73 17.01
C ALA A 373 4.34 -2.64 17.72
N VAL A 374 4.99 -1.48 17.64
CA VAL A 374 6.32 -1.25 18.23
C VAL A 374 6.36 -1.58 19.73
N ASP A 375 7.47 -2.17 20.18
CA ASP A 375 7.64 -2.60 21.58
C ASP A 375 7.78 -1.43 22.58
N ASN A 376 8.25 -0.26 22.11
CA ASN A 376 8.38 0.95 22.92
C ASN A 376 7.55 2.12 22.36
N PRO A 377 6.21 2.07 22.47
CA PRO A 377 5.31 3.05 21.87
C PRO A 377 5.46 4.48 22.44
N LEU A 378 5.98 4.61 23.66
CA LEU A 378 6.22 5.91 24.30
C LEU A 378 7.21 6.78 23.53
N GLU A 379 8.12 6.19 22.75
CA GLU A 379 9.04 6.93 21.87
C GLU A 379 8.30 7.65 20.74
N TYR A 380 7.08 7.23 20.40
CA TYR A 380 6.32 7.78 19.29
C TYR A 380 5.10 8.60 19.75
N SER A 381 4.74 8.56 21.03
CA SER A 381 3.54 9.24 21.53
C SER A 381 3.60 10.75 21.35
N GLY A 382 2.49 11.34 20.91
CA GLY A 382 2.44 12.77 20.57
C GLY A 382 1.25 13.13 19.69
N TYR A 383 1.07 14.43 19.52
CA TYR A 383 0.06 15.01 18.62
C TYR A 383 0.76 15.62 17.42
N TYR A 384 0.49 15.10 16.23
CA TYR A 384 1.15 15.49 14.99
C TYR A 384 0.16 16.17 14.05
N THR A 385 0.66 17.19 13.36
CA THR A 385 -0.07 17.94 12.35
C THR A 385 0.68 17.82 11.03
N VAL A 386 0.00 17.35 9.99
CA VAL A 386 0.59 16.86 8.74
C VAL A 386 -0.10 17.54 7.55
N ALA A 387 0.68 18.12 6.65
CA ALA A 387 0.18 18.66 5.40
C ALA A 387 0.24 17.59 4.30
N LEU A 388 -0.84 17.41 3.54
CA LEU A 388 -0.91 16.49 2.40
C LEU A 388 -0.43 17.22 1.13
N ARG A 389 0.87 17.21 0.86
CA ARG A 389 1.50 17.97 -0.25
C ARG A 389 1.65 17.10 -1.51
N PRO A 390 1.76 17.65 -2.72
CA PRO A 390 2.25 16.90 -3.89
C PRO A 390 3.76 16.61 -3.80
N PRO A 391 4.29 15.74 -4.68
CA PRO A 391 5.71 15.46 -4.78
C PRO A 391 6.54 16.68 -5.22
N GLN A 392 7.76 16.81 -4.68
CA GLN A 392 8.69 17.87 -5.10
C GLN A 392 9.22 17.62 -6.53
N GLY A 393 9.00 18.57 -7.44
CA GLY A 393 9.51 18.48 -8.82
C GLY A 393 8.96 19.53 -9.79
N ASN A 394 7.82 20.13 -9.48
CA ASN A 394 7.24 21.22 -10.24
C ASN A 394 7.33 22.52 -9.45
N VAL A 395 7.97 23.54 -10.02
CA VAL A 395 8.14 24.88 -9.43
C VAL A 395 6.79 25.58 -9.13
N GLU A 396 5.67 25.01 -9.61
CA GLU A 396 4.32 25.52 -9.40
C GLU A 396 3.54 24.85 -8.24
N ASP A 397 4.03 23.76 -7.64
CA ASP A 397 3.21 22.78 -6.90
C ASP A 397 3.39 22.79 -5.36
N ASN A 398 3.85 23.87 -4.74
CA ASN A 398 4.06 23.88 -3.28
C ASN A 398 2.77 24.19 -2.50
N TYR A 399 1.74 23.33 -2.59
CA TYR A 399 0.47 23.47 -1.88
C TYR A 399 -0.01 22.20 -1.19
N ALA A 400 -0.99 22.30 -0.28
CA ALA A 400 -1.58 21.14 0.36
C ALA A 400 -2.95 20.81 -0.24
N TYR A 401 -3.16 19.53 -0.58
CA TYR A 401 -4.44 18.95 -0.98
C TYR A 401 -5.35 18.65 0.22
N GLY A 402 -4.91 18.97 1.42
CA GLY A 402 -5.60 18.71 2.67
C GLY A 402 -4.62 18.65 3.83
N TRP A 403 -5.10 18.18 4.97
CA TRP A 403 -4.28 17.94 6.15
C TRP A 403 -4.72 16.70 6.88
N LEU A 404 -3.79 16.18 7.68
CA LEU A 404 -3.95 15.04 8.56
C LEU A 404 -3.47 15.44 9.96
N GLN A 405 -4.25 15.07 10.98
CA GLN A 405 -3.90 15.17 12.39
C GLN A 405 -3.79 13.76 12.92
N ILE A 406 -2.65 13.44 13.54
CA ILE A 406 -2.35 12.10 14.06
C ILE A 406 -2.12 12.22 15.55
N THR A 407 -2.84 11.43 16.34
CA THR A 407 -2.59 11.30 17.78
C THR A 407 -2.07 9.91 18.05
N VAL A 408 -0.81 9.82 18.47
CA VAL A 408 -0.20 8.56 18.91
C VAL A 408 -0.30 8.49 20.42
N ALA A 409 -1.05 7.52 20.93
CA ALA A 409 -1.19 7.27 22.36
C ALA A 409 0.08 6.62 22.93
N ASP A 410 0.20 6.62 24.26
CA ASP A 410 1.30 5.95 24.97
C ASP A 410 1.29 4.42 24.78
N SER A 411 0.19 3.85 24.31
CA SER A 411 0.06 2.44 23.91
C SER A 411 0.52 2.15 22.48
N GLY A 412 0.81 3.18 21.68
CA GLY A 412 1.15 3.06 20.25
C GLY A 412 -0.08 3.00 19.34
N GLU A 413 -1.29 3.03 19.92
CA GLU A 413 -2.53 3.22 19.17
C GLU A 413 -2.53 4.60 18.54
N VAL A 414 -2.98 4.65 17.29
CA VAL A 414 -2.98 5.86 16.49
C VAL A 414 -4.41 6.19 16.09
N ASP A 415 -4.87 7.39 16.44
CA ASP A 415 -6.08 7.98 15.88
C ASP A 415 -5.69 9.06 14.88
N TYR A 416 -6.29 9.04 13.69
CA TYR A 416 -6.05 10.04 12.67
C TYR A 416 -7.35 10.67 12.18
N SER A 417 -7.28 11.95 11.82
CA SER A 417 -8.39 12.72 11.27
C SER A 417 -7.91 13.82 10.34
N GLY A 418 -8.77 14.37 9.49
CA GLY A 418 -8.35 15.42 8.57
C GLY A 418 -9.45 15.95 7.67
N GLU A 419 -9.03 16.81 6.74
CA GLU A 419 -9.88 17.41 5.71
C GLU A 419 -9.10 17.54 4.40
N LEU A 420 -9.73 17.20 3.29
CA LEU A 420 -9.23 17.43 1.94
C LEU A 420 -9.64 18.80 1.41
N CYS A 421 -8.96 19.30 0.38
CA CYS A 421 -9.20 20.62 -0.19
C CYS A 421 -10.58 20.82 -0.85
N ASP A 422 -11.28 19.72 -1.12
CA ASP A 422 -12.67 19.72 -1.54
C ASP A 422 -13.68 19.78 -0.37
N GLY A 423 -13.19 19.86 0.87
CA GLY A 423 -13.97 19.93 2.10
C GLY A 423 -14.34 18.58 2.71
N SER A 424 -13.91 17.46 2.12
CA SER A 424 -14.19 16.12 2.64
C SER A 424 -13.41 15.88 3.92
N SER A 425 -14.12 15.64 5.04
CA SER A 425 -13.50 15.26 6.31
C SER A 425 -13.43 13.76 6.50
N PHE A 426 -12.48 13.29 7.31
CA PHE A 426 -12.26 11.87 7.52
C PHE A 426 -11.66 11.57 8.88
N THR A 427 -11.84 10.32 9.33
CA THR A 427 -11.23 9.78 10.55
C THR A 427 -10.89 8.30 10.40
N GLY A 428 -9.95 7.83 11.20
CA GLY A 428 -9.62 6.43 11.31
C GLY A 428 -8.62 6.15 12.42
N ASN A 429 -8.22 4.89 12.51
CA ASN A 429 -7.30 4.40 13.53
C ASN A 429 -6.31 3.39 12.94
N SER A 430 -5.17 3.24 13.60
CA SER A 430 -4.06 2.37 13.24
C SER A 430 -3.17 2.13 14.47
N PHE A 431 -1.96 1.61 14.27
CA PHE A 431 -0.91 1.54 15.27
C PHE A 431 0.42 1.97 14.66
N VAL A 432 1.37 2.36 15.50
CA VAL A 432 2.78 2.47 15.10
C VAL A 432 3.36 1.05 15.07
N TYR A 433 3.92 0.63 13.93
CA TYR A 433 4.56 -0.68 13.75
C TYR A 433 5.91 -0.53 13.05
N GLU A 434 6.78 -1.54 13.18
CA GLU A 434 8.09 -1.52 12.52
C GLU A 434 8.02 -2.18 11.13
N HIS A 435 8.54 -1.50 10.11
CA HIS A 435 8.66 -1.99 8.74
C HIS A 435 10.04 -1.62 8.19
N GLU A 436 10.78 -2.61 7.68
CA GLU A 436 12.14 -2.43 7.13
C GLU A 436 13.14 -1.68 8.05
N GLY A 437 12.92 -1.71 9.36
CA GLY A 437 13.76 -1.04 10.37
C GLY A 437 13.34 0.39 10.68
N GLU A 438 12.27 0.89 10.06
CA GLU A 438 11.63 2.18 10.36
C GLU A 438 10.29 1.97 11.06
N ALA A 439 9.86 2.95 11.86
CA ALA A 439 8.53 2.93 12.44
C ALA A 439 7.55 3.64 11.50
N GLU A 440 6.42 2.99 11.24
CA GLU A 440 5.40 3.43 10.29
C GLU A 440 4.02 3.57 10.92
N VAL A 441 3.20 4.40 10.28
CA VAL A 441 1.76 4.55 10.51
C VAL A 441 1.03 4.50 9.17
N ALA A 442 0.17 3.50 8.98
CA ALA A 442 -0.73 3.46 7.83
C ALA A 442 -2.00 4.30 8.08
N PHE A 443 -2.43 5.09 7.09
CA PHE A 443 -3.75 5.71 7.04
C PHE A 443 -4.52 5.29 5.79
N PHE A 444 -5.83 5.13 5.93
CA PHE A 444 -6.70 4.73 4.81
C PHE A 444 -8.13 5.25 5.00
N VAL A 445 -8.61 5.93 3.97
CA VAL A 445 -9.94 6.54 3.90
C VAL A 445 -10.55 6.22 2.53
N PRO A 446 -11.49 5.27 2.46
CA PRO A 446 -12.18 4.99 1.21
C PRO A 446 -13.14 6.14 0.87
N GLN A 447 -13.34 6.41 -0.42
CA GLN A 447 -14.17 7.51 -0.95
C GLN A 447 -15.18 6.98 -1.96
N ASP A 448 -16.29 7.70 -2.17
CA ASP A 448 -17.23 7.47 -3.28
C ASP A 448 -17.73 6.01 -3.41
N TYR A 449 -18.42 5.48 -2.38
CA TYR A 449 -19.01 4.14 -2.49
C TYR A 449 -20.07 4.11 -3.59
N ASP A 450 -19.92 3.20 -4.55
CA ASP A 450 -20.88 3.01 -5.63
C ASP A 450 -21.74 1.75 -5.37
N PRO A 451 -23.03 1.89 -5.06
CA PRO A 451 -23.90 0.75 -4.79
C PRO A 451 -24.08 -0.20 -5.98
N ALA A 452 -23.89 0.28 -7.22
CA ALA A 452 -24.03 -0.55 -8.41
C ALA A 452 -22.83 -1.48 -8.58
N TYR A 453 -21.62 -0.97 -8.37
CA TYR A 453 -20.39 -1.76 -8.43
C TYR A 453 -20.04 -2.44 -7.10
N LYS A 454 -20.66 -1.99 -6.00
CA LYS A 454 -20.41 -2.42 -4.62
C LYS A 454 -18.96 -2.24 -4.15
N CYS A 455 -18.30 -1.19 -4.64
CA CYS A 455 -16.94 -0.80 -4.25
C CYS A 455 -16.84 0.72 -4.09
N HIS A 456 -15.78 1.14 -3.41
CA HIS A 456 -15.33 2.53 -3.41
C HIS A 456 -14.56 2.84 -4.70
N LEU A 457 -14.83 4.01 -5.28
CA LEU A 457 -14.23 4.44 -6.55
C LEU A 457 -13.07 5.44 -6.37
N GLY A 458 -12.73 5.75 -5.12
CA GLY A 458 -11.62 6.61 -4.75
C GLY A 458 -11.11 6.27 -3.37
N ARG A 459 -9.95 6.84 -3.02
CA ARG A 459 -9.33 6.67 -1.70
C ARG A 459 -8.35 7.79 -1.39
N LEU A 460 -8.16 8.06 -0.10
CA LEU A 460 -7.00 8.74 0.44
C LEU A 460 -6.25 7.72 1.32
N ALA A 461 -4.98 7.47 1.02
CA ALA A 461 -4.22 6.43 1.69
C ALA A 461 -2.71 6.71 1.66
N GLY A 462 -1.96 6.09 2.56
CA GLY A 462 -0.50 6.16 2.58
C GLY A 462 0.13 5.50 3.80
N LEU A 463 1.46 5.35 3.75
CA LEU A 463 2.30 4.87 4.84
C LEU A 463 3.22 6.01 5.28
N LEU A 464 3.20 6.33 6.58
CA LEU A 464 3.95 7.46 7.12
C LEU A 464 5.03 6.98 8.07
N ASN A 465 6.29 7.27 7.76
CA ASN A 465 7.41 7.04 8.67
C ASN A 465 7.32 8.03 9.82
N ILE A 466 7.62 7.57 11.03
CA ILE A 466 7.55 8.36 12.26
C ILE A 466 8.82 8.20 13.09
N VAL A 467 9.50 9.31 13.37
CA VAL A 467 10.80 9.28 14.08
C VAL A 467 10.61 9.17 15.60
N PRO A 468 11.32 8.25 16.30
CA PRO A 468 11.25 8.12 17.75
C PRO A 468 11.83 9.34 18.49
N LYS A 469 11.30 9.66 19.68
CA LYS A 469 11.69 10.81 20.52
C LYS A 469 13.19 10.91 20.77
N SER A 470 13.85 9.78 20.99
CA SER A 470 15.30 9.66 21.25
C SER A 470 16.18 10.06 20.07
N GLU A 471 15.66 10.05 18.85
CA GLU A 471 16.40 10.41 17.63
C GLU A 471 16.14 11.84 17.16
N ARG A 472 15.30 12.60 17.87
CA ARG A 472 14.95 13.97 17.50
C ARG A 472 15.99 14.95 18.03
N ASP A 473 16.56 15.76 17.14
CA ASP A 473 17.49 16.85 17.51
C ASP A 473 16.82 17.93 18.38
N ASN A 474 15.52 18.17 18.16
CA ASN A 474 14.65 19.01 18.96
C ASN A 474 13.35 18.23 19.21
N PRO A 475 12.80 18.22 20.43
CA PRO A 475 11.57 17.47 20.75
C PRO A 475 10.39 17.78 19.82
N TYR A 476 10.39 18.97 19.21
CA TYR A 476 9.39 19.38 18.24
C TYR A 476 9.73 18.94 16.81
N ASP A 477 11.01 18.78 16.46
CA ASP A 477 11.53 18.41 15.12
C ASP A 477 11.26 16.95 14.71
N ALA A 478 10.35 16.26 15.40
CA ALA A 478 9.84 15.00 14.88
C ALA A 478 9.18 15.24 13.53
N TYR A 479 9.52 14.46 12.53
CA TYR A 479 8.75 14.42 11.30
C TYR A 479 7.96 13.12 11.21
N VAL A 480 6.73 13.28 10.72
CA VAL A 480 5.92 12.19 10.20
C VAL A 480 5.73 12.44 8.71
N SER A 481 6.14 11.50 7.88
CA SER A 481 6.25 11.77 6.45
C SER A 481 6.17 10.52 5.60
N ASP A 482 5.86 10.73 4.34
CA ASP A 482 6.03 9.73 3.31
C ASP A 482 6.90 10.32 2.21
N CYS A 483 8.11 9.79 2.11
CA CYS A 483 9.12 10.22 1.17
C CYS A 483 9.30 9.25 0.00
N ASP A 484 8.66 8.08 0.09
CA ASP A 484 8.76 7.01 -0.89
C ASP A 484 7.56 7.02 -1.87
N ASP A 485 6.78 8.10 -1.86
CA ASP A 485 5.61 8.34 -2.70
C ASP A 485 4.54 7.24 -2.60
N SER A 486 4.38 6.63 -1.41
CA SER A 486 3.36 5.60 -1.15
C SER A 486 1.95 6.19 -0.97
N SER A 487 1.86 7.50 -0.74
CA SER A 487 0.64 8.20 -0.40
C SER A 487 -0.07 8.71 -1.63
N VAL A 488 -1.38 8.53 -1.65
CA VAL A 488 -2.22 8.86 -2.80
C VAL A 488 -3.53 9.50 -2.36
N TRP A 489 -4.00 10.42 -3.18
CA TRP A 489 -5.39 10.83 -3.21
C TRP A 489 -6.00 10.56 -4.58
N GLN A 490 -7.05 9.75 -4.61
CA GLN A 490 -7.77 9.37 -5.82
C GLN A 490 -9.26 9.67 -5.63
N ARG A 491 -9.84 10.47 -6.53
CA ARG A 491 -11.28 10.71 -6.61
C ARG A 491 -11.90 9.83 -7.69
N LYS A 492 -13.22 9.59 -7.60
CA LYS A 492 -13.97 8.88 -8.66
C LYS A 492 -13.67 9.45 -10.05
N ASP A 493 -13.33 8.58 -10.99
CA ASP A 493 -13.01 8.87 -12.40
C ASP A 493 -11.78 9.78 -12.63
N HIS A 494 -10.90 9.93 -11.63
CA HIS A 494 -9.66 10.71 -11.74
C HIS A 494 -8.43 9.82 -11.55
N ALA A 495 -7.33 10.21 -12.21
CA ALA A 495 -6.04 9.59 -11.98
C ALA A 495 -5.60 9.80 -10.50
N PRO A 496 -4.93 8.81 -9.89
CA PRO A 496 -4.35 8.99 -8.57
C PRO A 496 -3.38 10.16 -8.55
N ILE A 497 -3.50 11.01 -7.53
CA ILE A 497 -2.58 12.10 -7.24
C ILE A 497 -1.62 11.59 -6.18
N ALA A 498 -0.35 11.43 -6.53
CA ALA A 498 0.70 11.14 -5.55
C ALA A 498 0.82 12.28 -4.54
N LEU A 499 1.14 11.94 -3.31
CA LEU A 499 1.31 12.88 -2.21
C LEU A 499 2.64 12.61 -1.50
N GLN A 500 3.24 13.66 -0.96
CA GLN A 500 4.34 13.62 0.01
C GLN A 500 3.91 14.27 1.33
N PRO A 501 3.03 13.60 2.10
CA PRO A 501 2.69 14.00 3.45
C PRO A 501 3.93 14.35 4.26
N CYS A 502 3.85 15.45 4.99
CA CYS A 502 4.89 15.85 5.90
C CYS A 502 4.29 16.69 7.02
N GLY A 503 4.67 16.35 8.24
CA GLY A 503 4.14 16.95 9.44
C GLY A 503 5.09 16.87 10.60
N SER A 504 4.70 17.47 11.71
CA SER A 504 5.50 17.51 12.92
C SER A 504 4.67 17.41 14.18
N VAL A 505 5.33 17.21 15.32
CA VAL A 505 4.66 17.35 16.62
C VAL A 505 4.19 18.79 16.81
N TYR A 506 2.97 18.96 17.29
CA TYR A 506 2.38 20.24 17.63
C TYR A 506 2.10 20.33 19.12
N GLU A 507 2.70 21.32 19.78
CA GLU A 507 2.59 21.52 21.23
C GLU A 507 1.63 22.68 21.54
N LYS A 508 0.45 22.34 22.06
CA LYS A 508 -0.65 23.28 22.30
C LYS A 508 -0.33 24.33 23.36
N SER A 509 0.66 24.07 24.22
CA SER A 509 1.12 24.96 25.28
C SER A 509 2.14 26.01 24.82
N LEU A 510 2.76 25.84 23.64
CA LEU A 510 3.71 26.79 23.06
C LEU A 510 3.04 27.73 22.05
N SER A 511 3.60 28.93 21.92
CA SER A 511 3.25 29.84 20.83
C SER A 511 3.84 29.35 19.51
N LEU A 512 3.23 29.70 18.37
CA LEU A 512 3.72 29.31 17.05
C LEU A 512 5.18 29.76 16.84
N GLY A 513 5.54 30.95 17.32
CA GLY A 513 6.91 31.44 17.25
C GLY A 513 7.93 30.58 18.02
N GLU A 514 7.56 30.07 19.19
CA GLU A 514 8.43 29.22 20.01
C GLU A 514 8.71 27.86 19.38
N GLN A 515 7.69 27.20 18.82
CA GLN A 515 7.85 25.89 18.18
C GLN A 515 8.40 25.96 16.74
N SER A 516 8.31 27.12 16.07
CA SER A 516 8.86 27.31 14.71
C SER A 516 10.23 27.99 14.65
N GLY A 517 10.77 28.39 15.80
CA GLY A 517 12.03 29.14 15.85
C GLY A 517 11.96 30.55 15.24
N SER A 518 10.75 31.11 15.04
CA SER A 518 10.58 32.46 14.49
C SER A 518 11.12 33.52 15.45
N VAL A 519 12.06 34.33 14.96
CA VAL A 519 12.62 35.46 15.69
C VAL A 519 11.58 36.59 15.72
N ASN A 520 11.02 36.86 16.90
CA ASN A 520 10.00 37.90 17.17
C ASN A 520 8.53 37.54 16.80
N GLY A 521 8.22 36.28 16.50
CA GLY A 521 6.84 35.86 16.18
C GLY A 521 6.30 36.49 14.89
N LEU A 522 7.20 36.73 13.93
CA LEU A 522 6.89 37.27 12.62
C LEU A 522 6.80 36.15 11.60
N PHE A 523 5.79 36.21 10.75
CA PHE A 523 5.53 35.22 9.72
C PHE A 523 5.21 35.91 8.41
N GLN A 524 5.52 35.28 7.28
CA GLN A 524 5.15 35.80 5.97
C GLN A 524 4.12 34.88 5.31
N LEU A 525 2.93 35.42 5.06
CA LEU A 525 1.92 34.77 4.23
C LEU A 525 2.34 34.88 2.77
N GLN A 526 2.42 33.73 2.11
CA GLN A 526 2.63 33.64 0.68
C GLN A 526 1.41 32.96 0.06
N THR A 527 0.84 33.57 -0.96
CA THR A 527 -0.33 33.09 -1.69
C THR A 527 -0.06 33.17 -3.18
N LYS A 528 -0.55 32.19 -3.95
CA LYS A 528 -0.53 32.27 -5.41
C LYS A 528 -1.89 32.76 -5.88
N ALA A 529 -1.90 33.89 -6.58
CA ALA A 529 -3.11 34.38 -7.24
C ALA A 529 -3.44 33.48 -8.45
N PRO A 530 -4.70 33.38 -8.87
CA PRO A 530 -5.08 32.54 -9.99
C PRO A 530 -4.45 33.02 -11.30
N ALA A 531 -3.64 32.19 -11.95
CA ALA A 531 -3.00 32.56 -13.23
C ALA A 531 -4.02 32.81 -14.37
N ARG A 532 -5.29 32.44 -14.18
CA ARG A 532 -6.34 32.46 -15.21
C ARG A 532 -7.57 33.34 -14.91
N THR A 533 -7.67 33.98 -13.74
CA THR A 533 -8.92 34.70 -13.35
C THR A 533 -8.75 36.20 -13.14
N THR A 534 -7.59 36.78 -13.46
CA THR A 534 -7.20 38.18 -13.18
C THR A 534 -7.27 38.61 -11.70
N ALA A 535 -7.88 37.81 -10.81
CA ALA A 535 -8.03 38.09 -9.40
C ALA A 535 -6.68 38.25 -8.69
N ILE A 536 -6.64 39.14 -7.69
CA ILE A 536 -5.44 39.42 -6.89
C ILE A 536 -5.72 39.03 -5.45
N ALA A 537 -4.88 38.15 -4.90
CA ALA A 537 -4.90 37.73 -3.49
C ALA A 537 -3.83 38.47 -2.68
N PRO A 538 -4.02 38.70 -1.36
CA PRO A 538 -2.96 39.20 -0.49
C PRO A 538 -1.79 38.22 -0.47
N ASN A 539 -0.62 38.67 -0.95
CA ASN A 539 0.60 37.87 -1.04
C ASN A 539 1.78 38.62 -0.41
N LEU A 540 2.79 37.88 0.08
CA LEU A 540 3.97 38.38 0.78
C LEU A 540 3.62 39.28 1.99
N LEU A 541 2.50 38.99 2.65
CA LEU A 541 2.00 39.79 3.77
C LEU A 541 2.71 39.39 5.06
N LEU A 542 3.28 40.38 5.75
CA LEU A 542 3.89 40.16 7.06
C LEU A 542 2.79 40.06 8.13
N LEU A 543 2.83 38.98 8.91
CA LEU A 543 1.93 38.71 10.02
C LEU A 543 2.71 38.73 11.33
N GLN A 544 2.06 39.18 12.39
CA GLN A 544 2.55 39.19 13.76
C GLN A 544 1.68 38.28 14.61
N GLU A 545 2.31 37.40 15.38
CA GLU A 545 1.62 36.60 16.39
C GLU A 545 1.17 37.43 17.58
N ASP A 546 -0.12 37.34 17.90
CA ASP A 546 -0.71 37.72 19.18
C ASP A 546 -0.81 36.46 20.05
N GLN A 547 0.20 36.25 20.89
CA GLN A 547 0.31 35.07 21.75
C GLN A 547 -0.86 34.93 22.74
N GLN A 548 -1.45 36.03 23.19
CA GLN A 548 -2.54 35.99 24.16
C GLN A 548 -3.85 35.55 23.52
N GLN A 549 -4.09 36.00 22.29
CA GLN A 549 -5.32 35.69 21.57
C GLN A 549 -5.19 34.50 20.61
N ARG A 550 -3.98 33.92 20.46
CA ARG A 550 -3.66 32.85 19.51
C ARG A 550 -4.09 33.21 18.08
N LYS A 551 -3.61 34.36 17.60
CA LYS A 551 -3.92 34.84 16.25
C LYS A 551 -2.67 35.31 15.54
N LEU A 552 -2.68 35.21 14.21
CA LEU A 552 -1.76 35.95 13.36
C LEU A 552 -2.48 37.14 12.74
N ARG A 553 -1.94 38.34 12.96
CA ARG A 553 -2.51 39.59 12.45
C ARG A 553 -1.61 40.23 11.42
N PRO A 554 -2.15 40.84 10.35
CA PRO A 554 -1.36 41.67 9.45
C PRO A 554 -0.57 42.75 10.22
N ASN A 555 0.76 42.73 10.09
CA ASN A 555 1.69 43.62 10.81
C ASN A 555 1.93 44.95 10.09
N ASN A 556 1.37 45.14 8.89
CA ASN A 556 1.56 46.34 8.08
C ASN A 556 0.21 47.03 7.81
N ALA A 557 0.20 48.37 7.80
CA ALA A 557 -0.94 49.14 7.31
C ALA A 557 -0.95 49.16 5.78
N GLY A 558 -2.04 48.74 5.15
CA GLY A 558 -2.21 48.75 3.69
C GLY A 558 -3.46 48.01 3.24
N ILE A 559 -3.92 48.27 2.01
CA ILE A 559 -5.17 47.67 1.50
C ILE A 559 -5.07 46.14 1.45
N MET A 560 -3.92 45.58 1.04
CA MET A 560 -3.69 44.13 1.04
C MET A 560 -3.78 43.51 2.44
N ALA A 561 -3.37 44.23 3.48
CA ALA A 561 -3.56 43.78 4.86
C ALA A 561 -5.03 43.74 5.25
N GLY A 562 -5.85 44.69 4.78
CA GLY A 562 -7.30 44.72 5.00
C GLY A 562 -8.10 43.66 4.22
N LEU A 563 -7.47 42.98 3.25
CA LEU A 563 -8.07 41.86 2.52
C LEU A 563 -7.94 40.52 3.26
N LEU A 564 -7.15 40.48 4.34
CA LEU A 564 -7.00 39.31 5.20
C LEU A 564 -7.53 39.65 6.59
N GLY A 565 -8.51 38.89 7.07
CA GLY A 565 -8.93 38.94 8.47
C GLY A 565 -7.88 38.31 9.40
N ASP A 566 -8.06 38.47 10.71
CA ASP A 566 -7.22 37.77 11.68
C ASP A 566 -7.24 36.27 11.39
N MET A 567 -6.06 35.66 11.36
CA MET A 567 -5.90 34.22 11.27
C MET A 567 -6.01 33.62 12.66
N GLU A 568 -7.12 32.96 12.93
CA GLU A 568 -7.40 32.29 14.19
C GLU A 568 -6.62 30.97 14.25
N LEU A 569 -5.80 30.78 15.28
CA LEU A 569 -5.04 29.56 15.51
C LEU A 569 -5.78 28.70 16.54
N SER A 570 -6.21 27.52 16.12
CA SER A 570 -6.86 26.55 17.00
C SER A 570 -5.86 25.87 17.94
N GLN A 571 -6.38 25.30 19.02
CA GLN A 571 -5.58 24.45 19.90
C GLN A 571 -5.15 23.14 19.25
N ASP A 572 -5.76 22.74 18.14
CA ASP A 572 -5.47 21.48 17.45
C ASP A 572 -4.52 21.69 16.25
N GLY A 573 -3.84 22.83 16.21
CA GLY A 573 -2.87 23.13 15.14
C GLY A 573 -3.51 23.38 13.78
N LEU A 574 -4.82 23.60 13.73
CA LEU A 574 -5.52 24.14 12.54
C LEU A 574 -5.59 25.65 12.62
N PHE A 575 -5.74 26.31 11.47
CA PHE A 575 -6.02 27.74 11.41
C PHE A 575 -7.15 28.06 10.44
N THR A 576 -7.86 29.15 10.72
CA THR A 576 -8.90 29.67 9.83
C THR A 576 -8.79 31.18 9.70
N ALA A 577 -9.18 31.72 8.55
CA ALA A 577 -9.29 33.16 8.34
C ALA A 577 -10.33 33.49 7.28
N GLN A 578 -10.55 34.78 7.09
CA GLN A 578 -11.31 35.32 5.97
C GLN A 578 -10.33 36.00 5.01
N ILE A 579 -10.36 35.61 3.74
CA ILE A 579 -9.57 36.23 2.67
C ILE A 579 -10.51 36.84 1.64
N ARG A 580 -10.19 38.04 1.16
CA ARG A 580 -10.89 38.72 0.08
C ARG A 580 -9.96 38.87 -1.11
N LEU A 581 -10.49 38.66 -2.30
CA LEU A 581 -9.78 38.86 -3.56
C LEU A 581 -10.17 40.21 -4.16
N LEU A 582 -9.24 40.87 -4.82
CA LEU A 582 -9.57 42.00 -5.70
C LEU A 582 -9.83 41.48 -7.10
N LEU A 583 -10.93 41.90 -7.71
CA LEU A 583 -11.32 41.52 -9.06
C LEU A 583 -11.14 42.73 -9.99
N PRO A 584 -10.05 42.78 -10.79
CA PRO A 584 -9.72 43.98 -11.59
C PRO A 584 -10.77 44.29 -12.65
N GLU A 585 -11.37 43.28 -13.26
CA GLU A 585 -12.38 43.45 -14.32
C GLU A 585 -13.65 44.14 -13.82
N ASP A 586 -14.01 43.89 -12.56
CA ASP A 586 -15.26 44.36 -11.96
C ASP A 586 -15.08 45.58 -11.05
N ASN A 587 -13.84 45.95 -10.72
CA ASN A 587 -13.53 46.93 -9.66
C ASN A 587 -14.25 46.62 -8.33
N ILE A 588 -14.33 45.34 -7.99
CA ILE A 588 -15.07 44.85 -6.83
C ILE A 588 -14.16 43.97 -5.97
N VAL A 589 -14.35 44.06 -4.66
CA VAL A 589 -13.77 43.11 -3.69
C VAL A 589 -14.69 41.90 -3.63
N SER A 590 -14.13 40.70 -3.75
CA SER A 590 -14.91 39.47 -3.64
C SER A 590 -15.61 39.38 -2.29
N GLN A 591 -16.66 38.55 -2.22
CA GLN A 591 -17.16 38.10 -0.92
C GLN A 591 -16.01 37.49 -0.11
N ALA A 592 -16.11 37.60 1.22
CA ALA A 592 -15.18 36.95 2.12
C ALA A 592 -15.17 35.43 1.85
N LEU A 593 -14.01 34.93 1.47
CA LEU A 593 -13.75 33.52 1.24
C LEU A 593 -13.15 32.94 2.50
N GLU A 594 -13.54 31.72 2.80
CA GLU A 594 -12.97 31.00 3.92
C GLU A 594 -11.60 30.45 3.55
N LEU A 595 -10.65 30.72 4.42
CA LEU A 595 -9.28 30.25 4.34
C LEU A 595 -9.07 29.27 5.49
N ARG A 596 -8.56 28.08 5.18
CA ARG A 596 -8.34 27.00 6.16
C ARG A 596 -6.99 26.36 5.94
N GLY A 597 -6.43 25.78 7.00
CA GLY A 597 -5.22 24.97 6.88
C GLY A 597 -4.72 24.41 8.19
N VAL A 598 -3.50 23.88 8.12
CA VAL A 598 -2.79 23.21 9.20
C VAL A 598 -1.44 23.88 9.46
N LEU A 599 -1.08 23.98 10.73
CA LEU A 599 0.23 24.40 11.20
C LEU A 599 1.17 23.19 11.18
N THR A 600 2.35 23.35 10.62
CA THR A 600 3.45 22.38 10.58
C THR A 600 4.69 23.11 11.08
N PRO A 601 4.79 23.41 12.39
CA PRO A 601 5.69 24.43 12.91
C PRO A 601 7.18 24.13 12.70
N VAL A 602 7.56 22.89 12.46
CA VAL A 602 8.95 22.47 12.27
C VAL A 602 9.48 22.77 10.87
N THR A 603 10.78 23.09 10.81
CA THR A 603 11.49 23.47 9.58
C THR A 603 12.58 22.47 9.16
N SER A 604 12.82 21.41 9.94
CA SER A 604 13.68 20.30 9.54
C SER A 604 13.00 19.51 8.41
N ASP A 605 13.79 19.12 7.42
CA ASP A 605 13.31 18.55 6.16
C ASP A 605 12.76 17.13 6.37
N CYS A 606 11.52 16.88 5.94
CA CYS A 606 10.92 15.55 6.01
C CYS A 606 11.51 14.57 4.97
N CYS A 607 11.85 15.04 3.76
CA CYS A 607 12.11 14.14 2.62
C CYS A 607 13.30 14.52 1.73
N SER A 608 14.03 15.59 2.04
CA SER A 608 15.23 16.00 1.29
C SER A 608 16.28 16.72 2.16
N VAL A 609 17.33 17.28 1.57
CA VAL A 609 18.25 18.20 2.23
C VAL A 609 18.12 19.56 1.53
N GLY A 610 17.14 20.36 1.94
CA GLY A 610 16.93 21.71 1.40
C GLY A 610 15.68 22.35 2.01
N SER A 611 15.87 23.41 2.78
CA SER A 611 14.83 24.08 3.59
C SER A 611 13.64 24.62 2.77
N ASP A 612 12.57 23.84 2.62
CA ASP A 612 11.31 24.30 1.98
C ASP A 612 10.04 23.99 2.81
N LEU A 613 10.17 23.60 4.08
CA LEU A 613 9.02 23.45 4.97
C LEU A 613 8.52 24.80 5.49
N PHE A 614 7.28 25.12 5.11
CA PHE A 614 6.54 26.23 5.65
C PHE A 614 5.94 25.87 7.02
N VAL A 615 5.80 26.87 7.89
CA VAL A 615 5.19 26.77 9.23
C VAL A 615 3.70 26.42 9.16
N ALA A 616 3.08 26.65 8.01
CA ALA A 616 1.70 26.29 7.77
C ALA A 616 1.42 26.12 6.28
N TYR A 617 0.45 25.26 5.99
CA TYR A 617 -0.10 25.05 4.66
C TYR A 617 -1.62 25.15 4.72
N GLY A 618 -2.22 25.70 3.68
CA GLY A 618 -3.67 25.76 3.60
C GLY A 618 -4.15 26.07 2.19
N TYR A 619 -5.45 26.34 2.11
CA TYR A 619 -6.10 26.69 0.86
C TYR A 619 -7.31 27.59 1.07
N TYR A 620 -7.78 28.16 -0.05
CA TYR A 620 -9.11 28.77 -0.19
C TYR A 620 -9.70 28.38 -1.56
N ASN A 621 -11.02 28.37 -1.66
CA ASN A 621 -11.73 27.99 -2.89
C ASN A 621 -12.34 29.23 -3.56
N TYR A 622 -12.10 29.40 -4.86
CA TYR A 622 -12.68 30.48 -5.66
C TYR A 622 -12.99 30.01 -7.09
N ALA A 623 -14.19 30.34 -7.59
CA ALA A 623 -14.64 29.98 -8.93
C ALA A 623 -14.48 28.48 -9.28
N GLY A 624 -14.72 27.59 -8.30
CA GLY A 624 -14.60 26.14 -8.48
C GLY A 624 -13.16 25.62 -8.56
N GLN A 625 -12.17 26.43 -8.19
CA GLN A 625 -10.76 26.04 -8.10
C GLN A 625 -10.21 26.28 -6.70
N THR A 626 -9.25 25.44 -6.31
CA THR A 626 -8.53 25.52 -5.05
C THR A 626 -7.22 26.29 -5.24
N TYR A 627 -6.95 27.22 -4.34
CA TYR A 627 -5.74 28.05 -4.34
C TYR A 627 -4.99 27.90 -3.03
N SER A 628 -3.67 27.92 -3.12
CA SER A 628 -2.80 27.60 -2.01
C SER A 628 -2.33 28.81 -1.23
N ILE A 629 -2.07 28.56 0.05
CA ILE A 629 -1.40 29.49 0.94
C ILE A 629 -0.32 28.75 1.74
N ARG A 630 0.67 29.51 2.18
CA ARG A 630 1.72 29.02 3.07
C ARG A 630 2.25 30.13 3.98
N LEU A 631 2.76 29.75 5.14
CA LEU A 631 3.37 30.67 6.10
C LEU A 631 4.85 30.36 6.28
N ALA A 632 5.73 31.32 6.00
CA ALA A 632 7.17 31.17 6.27
C ALA A 632 7.56 31.72 7.65
N ALA A 633 8.42 31.01 8.38
CA ALA A 633 9.00 31.45 9.66
C ALA A 633 10.02 32.58 9.48
N THR A 634 10.74 32.58 8.36
CA THR A 634 11.73 33.60 8.01
C THR A 634 11.17 34.44 6.87
N PRO A 635 10.80 35.71 7.11
CA PRO A 635 10.43 36.62 6.04
C PRO A 635 11.64 36.80 5.12
N ASP A 636 11.52 36.43 3.85
CA ASP A 636 12.59 36.61 2.87
C ASP A 636 12.77 38.12 2.61
N GLU A 637 13.81 38.74 3.19
CA GLU A 637 14.07 40.18 3.03
C GLU A 637 14.40 40.52 1.56
N GLU A 638 14.98 39.59 0.81
CA GLU A 638 15.46 39.80 -0.57
C GLU A 638 14.35 39.80 -1.64
N ARG A 639 13.19 39.17 -1.36
CA ARG A 639 12.08 39.05 -2.33
C ARG A 639 11.00 40.13 -2.21
N ARG A 640 11.15 41.11 -1.32
CA ARG A 640 10.17 42.19 -1.23
C ARG A 640 10.29 43.07 -2.48
N PRO A 641 9.24 43.21 -3.31
CA PRO A 641 9.28 44.21 -4.36
C PRO A 641 9.54 45.58 -3.72
N GLU A 642 10.42 46.38 -4.32
CA GLU A 642 10.68 47.75 -3.83
C GLU A 642 9.35 48.45 -3.63
N LYS A 643 9.15 49.00 -2.42
CA LYS A 643 7.93 49.73 -2.08
C LYS A 643 7.73 50.81 -3.14
N PRO A 644 6.62 50.80 -3.90
CA PRO A 644 6.39 51.84 -4.89
C PRO A 644 6.33 53.19 -4.18
N GLU A 645 7.21 54.09 -4.58
CA GLU A 645 7.26 55.46 -4.08
C GLU A 645 6.52 56.37 -5.04
N LEU A 646 5.66 57.25 -4.51
CA LEU A 646 5.09 58.33 -5.30
C LEU A 646 6.19 59.36 -5.55
N LEU A 647 6.68 59.41 -6.78
CA LEU A 647 7.74 60.32 -7.23
C LEU A 647 7.20 61.74 -7.49
N GLU A 648 6.00 61.85 -8.06
CA GLU A 648 5.38 63.13 -8.38
C GLU A 648 3.86 63.03 -8.31
N LEU A 649 3.22 64.11 -7.83
CA LEU A 649 1.77 64.27 -7.88
C LEU A 649 1.44 65.65 -8.46
N ALA A 650 1.10 65.71 -9.74
CA ALA A 650 0.70 66.95 -10.38
C ALA A 650 -0.78 67.25 -10.09
N GLY A 651 -1.05 68.45 -9.57
CA GLY A 651 -2.41 68.94 -9.27
C GLY A 651 -2.76 69.11 -7.79
N GLN A 652 -1.85 68.80 -6.85
CA GLN A 652 -2.10 68.97 -5.40
C GLN A 652 -0.77 69.15 -4.60
N VAL A 653 -0.84 69.73 -3.40
CA VAL A 653 0.29 69.89 -2.44
C VAL A 653 -0.01 69.02 -1.19
N GLN A 654 0.98 68.22 -0.74
CA GLN A 654 0.96 67.11 0.25
C GLN A 654 0.22 67.36 1.60
N ASP A 655 -0.20 66.35 2.40
CA ASP A 655 0.60 65.25 2.99
C ASP A 655 -0.22 64.03 3.52
N PHE A 656 0.45 62.87 3.63
CA PHE A 656 0.09 61.55 4.23
C PHE A 656 -1.39 61.09 4.27
N GLN A 657 -1.68 60.03 3.49
CA GLN A 657 -3.00 59.47 3.13
C GLN A 657 -3.62 60.20 1.93
N TYR A 658 -3.46 59.60 0.75
CA TYR A 658 -3.77 60.22 -0.54
C TYR A 658 -5.27 60.42 -0.75
N VAL A 659 -5.80 61.54 -0.26
CA VAL A 659 -7.13 62.06 -0.63
C VAL A 659 -6.95 63.00 -1.83
N PHE A 660 -7.42 62.56 -3.00
CA PHE A 660 -7.35 63.30 -4.25
C PHE A 660 -8.54 64.27 -4.35
N ALA A 661 -8.30 65.57 -4.18
CA ALA A 661 -9.36 66.58 -4.17
C ALA A 661 -9.67 67.19 -5.55
N ALA A 662 -8.84 66.89 -6.57
CA ALA A 662 -9.00 67.43 -7.92
C ALA A 662 -9.71 66.42 -8.84
N ASN A 663 -10.52 66.93 -9.77
CA ASN A 663 -11.19 66.13 -10.82
C ASN A 663 -10.24 65.42 -11.79
N LYS A 664 -8.94 65.68 -11.65
CA LYS A 664 -7.87 65.12 -12.44
C LYS A 664 -6.57 65.23 -11.66
N VAL A 665 -6.01 64.11 -11.27
CA VAL A 665 -4.68 64.04 -10.63
C VAL A 665 -3.78 63.14 -11.47
N THR A 666 -2.51 63.53 -11.60
CA THR A 666 -1.50 62.71 -12.28
C THR A 666 -0.42 62.30 -11.30
N ALA A 667 -0.23 60.99 -11.16
CA ALA A 667 0.75 60.38 -10.28
C ALA A 667 1.88 59.72 -11.08
N THR A 668 3.12 59.96 -10.67
CA THR A 668 4.32 59.26 -11.16
C THR A 668 4.86 58.38 -10.02
N ILE A 669 5.13 57.10 -10.28
CA ILE A 669 5.58 56.13 -9.27
C ILE A 669 6.91 55.47 -9.66
N SER A 670 7.74 55.11 -8.66
CA SER A 670 9.13 54.63 -8.85
C SER A 670 9.23 53.22 -9.43
N SER A 671 8.25 52.36 -9.16
CA SER A 671 8.11 51.04 -9.76
C SER A 671 6.71 50.91 -10.33
N SER A 672 6.58 50.77 -11.66
CA SER A 672 5.28 50.59 -12.30
C SER A 672 4.76 49.20 -11.99
N GLY A 673 4.07 49.06 -10.85
CA GLY A 673 3.17 47.93 -10.65
C GLY A 673 2.15 47.92 -11.78
N LYS A 674 1.75 46.72 -12.25
CA LYS A 674 0.79 46.54 -13.35
C LYS A 674 -0.57 47.21 -13.09
N TYR A 675 -0.95 47.39 -11.81
CA TYR A 675 -2.22 48.00 -11.43
C TYR A 675 -2.05 49.01 -10.28
N LEU A 676 -2.78 50.13 -10.36
CA LEU A 676 -2.97 51.11 -9.30
C LEU A 676 -4.30 50.84 -8.60
N LEU A 677 -4.26 50.66 -7.28
CA LEU A 677 -5.46 50.51 -6.45
C LEU A 677 -5.81 51.85 -5.80
N TYR A 678 -7.04 52.33 -5.99
CA TYR A 678 -7.52 53.59 -5.42
C TYR A 678 -8.93 53.46 -4.82
N HIS A 679 -9.27 54.35 -3.91
CA HIS A 679 -10.56 54.42 -3.22
C HIS A 679 -11.12 55.82 -3.41
N LYS A 680 -12.40 55.91 -3.76
CA LYS A 680 -13.08 57.20 -3.94
C LYS A 680 -13.69 57.62 -2.60
N GLU A 681 -13.40 58.84 -2.16
CA GLU A 681 -14.07 59.47 -1.03
C GLU A 681 -15.60 59.43 -1.32
N ASP A 682 -16.39 58.83 -0.43
CA ASP A 682 -17.84 58.50 -0.57
C ASP A 682 -18.22 57.19 -1.30
N SER A 683 -17.26 56.34 -1.67
CA SER A 683 -17.51 54.96 -2.12
C SER A 683 -17.12 53.97 -1.02
N GLU A 684 -17.74 52.80 -0.94
CA GLU A 684 -17.16 51.66 -0.19
C GLU A 684 -16.31 50.75 -1.12
N GLN A 685 -16.20 51.10 -2.40
CA GLN A 685 -15.56 50.28 -3.43
C GLN A 685 -14.12 50.74 -3.71
N TYR A 686 -13.25 49.76 -3.90
CA TYR A 686 -11.88 49.95 -4.35
C TYR A 686 -11.79 49.70 -5.86
N PHE A 687 -11.05 50.54 -6.56
CA PHE A 687 -10.91 50.51 -8.02
C PHE A 687 -9.47 50.16 -8.41
N LEU A 688 -9.31 49.36 -9.46
CA LEU A 688 -8.02 48.97 -10.04
C LEU A 688 -7.87 49.59 -11.42
N GLN A 689 -6.78 50.32 -11.64
CA GLN A 689 -6.45 50.88 -12.94
C GLN A 689 -5.15 50.27 -13.45
N GLU A 690 -5.18 49.62 -14.61
CA GLU A 690 -3.97 49.08 -15.23
C GLU A 690 -3.00 50.23 -15.59
N ASN A 691 -1.75 50.08 -15.17
CA ASN A 691 -0.69 51.04 -15.44
C ASN A 691 0.09 50.58 -16.67
N ASN A 692 -0.11 51.27 -17.79
CA ASN A 692 0.73 51.08 -18.97
C ASN A 692 2.01 51.89 -18.77
N GLU A 693 3.18 51.24 -18.83
CA GLU A 693 4.49 51.87 -18.69
C GLU A 693 4.54 53.20 -19.49
N ASN A 694 4.82 54.30 -18.78
CA ASN A 694 4.89 55.69 -19.27
C ASN A 694 3.58 56.48 -19.45
N GLN A 695 2.43 56.07 -18.90
CA GLN A 695 1.25 56.93 -18.89
C GLN A 695 1.07 57.73 -17.60
N GLN A 696 0.83 59.04 -17.78
CA GLN A 696 0.18 59.88 -16.80
C GLN A 696 -1.17 59.26 -16.43
N LEU A 697 -1.27 58.68 -15.24
CA LEU A 697 -2.55 58.22 -14.70
C LEU A 697 -3.51 59.42 -14.62
N GLN A 698 -4.72 59.26 -15.16
CA GLN A 698 -5.82 60.19 -14.92
C GLN A 698 -6.79 59.47 -13.98
N LEU A 699 -6.81 59.93 -12.73
CA LEU A 699 -7.80 59.58 -11.71
C LEU A 699 -8.97 60.54 -11.77
#